data_AF-A0A8H6S7N5-F1
#
_entry.id   AF-A0A8H6S7N5-F1
#
_cell.length_a   1.000
_cell.length_b   1.000
_cell.length_c   1.000
_cell.angle_alpha   90.00
_cell.angle_beta   90.00
_cell.angle_gamma   90.00
#
_symmetry.space_group_name_H-M   'P 1'
#
loop_
_entity.id
_entity.type
_entity.pdbx_description
1 polymer ?
#
loop_
_entity_poly.entity_id
_entity_poly.type
_entity_poly.pdbx_seq_one_letter_code
_entity_poly.pdbx_strand_id
1 'polypeptide(L)'
;MASADLHSSAAYDAATRTPDDYLFSRRFFARLTIETAAELARSGRLPVALAEGSITRWVFDTVEALGTYQCSVAPGEAIPCLNDLQPITATMQEAFKTRGARTVCIEINGKMYRLSFAKICLIRDVHNQIRLLNQVLRLLDRVESASLLSGQLLADFKACRFGETIAGFHVSRSAVWDLSCIVDEDWLTDDVVNLRLEQMYYMCAAETPGEDPAALLLPVQFFVDARTQHTADDSQYPAEITALRRRLASGSVESLGFISWTDSHYSATCKSLEESFNFGDSLHRDPPSDMLPILRWVFAGLEYFAPRPGQTRIIAGTIDRQSSKHGHGSCGPAALNYIEMSLGLQGSKRWKANKATAFRNSLLQHLLVYHLVAKKKTSKYFEWVEPCSSDKHQDTVPPDAEIGTGWNDFNVHRLRKNSDHPIFACPLKPAPVKREVIEILDSSPIRPTTPPRGMKRGTKDAPFLLLTPPSAGRVKKQPRATIGKSNVPQPRVLSLASGPLRVGKVFNTFQVAVQSIFTAREAEGYKSCGATPRRRGGDALGRVDPTNWRNGKSGRTGCNARDIISEEFLGGSWRITVIEDEHNHAPSIPEGGHARRAPTAAHQALVANFAQSQSFGRRQMQAVLDHQFPGNKLEPRQISNMTSKHRREAKLAIQELGGDFAAISARLEELGKMIRTTYRQMELAAVYKAEALQLPDGMREWSDYAVARDHVELGWEWEGDESTSERNTFTNDRQYIGTQFLLRLHSSKGSCGDHGQAHDKCHSASLGSQRKAVSAARLPELVLRLDQ
;
A
#
# COMPACT_ATOMS: atom_id res chain seq x y z
N MET A 1 16.32 -28.40 -33.15
CA MET A 1 16.77 -27.53 -32.03
C MET A 1 15.87 -27.72 -30.80
N ALA A 2 14.55 -27.51 -30.87
CA ALA A 2 13.63 -27.63 -29.72
C ALA A 2 13.81 -28.85 -28.78
N SER A 3 14.08 -30.05 -29.32
CA SER A 3 14.36 -31.25 -28.49
C SER A 3 15.62 -31.09 -27.60
N ALA A 4 16.68 -30.45 -28.11
CA ALA A 4 17.90 -30.21 -27.33
C ALA A 4 17.66 -29.21 -26.18
N ASP A 5 16.83 -28.18 -26.41
CA ASP A 5 16.45 -27.21 -25.38
C ASP A 5 15.62 -27.85 -24.25
N LEU A 6 14.69 -28.75 -24.59
CA LEU A 6 13.88 -29.49 -23.61
C LEU A 6 14.76 -30.39 -22.72
N HIS A 7 15.67 -31.18 -23.31
CA HIS A 7 16.62 -31.98 -22.53
C HIS A 7 17.54 -31.12 -21.67
N SER A 8 17.94 -29.94 -22.14
CA SER A 8 18.74 -29.00 -21.35
C SER A 8 17.99 -28.41 -20.16
N SER A 9 16.66 -28.22 -20.23
CA SER A 9 15.88 -27.70 -19.10
C SER A 9 15.78 -28.75 -18.00
N ALA A 10 15.32 -29.97 -18.33
CA ALA A 10 15.16 -31.04 -17.35
C ALA A 10 16.48 -31.40 -16.65
N ALA A 11 17.61 -31.34 -17.36
CA ALA A 11 18.94 -31.55 -16.77
C ALA A 11 19.38 -30.40 -15.84
N TYR A 12 19.00 -29.15 -16.14
CA TYR A 12 19.24 -28.00 -15.25
C TYR A 12 18.38 -28.09 -13.99
N ASP A 13 17.11 -28.47 -14.14
CA ASP A 13 16.19 -28.69 -13.03
C ASP A 13 16.69 -29.81 -12.12
N ALA A 14 17.26 -30.89 -12.68
CA ALA A 14 17.91 -31.94 -11.91
C ALA A 14 19.15 -31.44 -11.14
N ALA A 15 20.00 -30.63 -11.77
CA ALA A 15 21.23 -30.10 -11.14
C ALA A 15 20.98 -29.00 -10.10
N THR A 16 19.82 -28.34 -10.14
CA THR A 16 19.39 -27.31 -9.18
C THR A 16 18.45 -27.85 -8.09
N ARG A 17 17.91 -29.07 -8.26
CA ARG A 17 17.01 -29.71 -7.29
C ARG A 17 17.75 -30.03 -5.99
N THR A 18 17.33 -29.38 -4.91
CA THR A 18 17.68 -29.78 -3.55
C THR A 18 17.01 -31.12 -3.20
N PRO A 19 17.73 -32.13 -2.70
CA PRO A 19 17.12 -33.36 -2.22
C PRO A 19 16.14 -33.13 -1.06
N ASP A 20 15.04 -33.88 -1.08
CA ASP A 20 13.88 -33.70 -0.20
C ASP A 20 14.17 -34.08 1.27
N ASP A 21 15.14 -34.95 1.48
CA ASP A 21 15.62 -35.46 2.76
C ASP A 21 16.66 -34.54 3.43
N TYR A 22 17.19 -33.55 2.71
CA TYR A 22 18.22 -32.67 3.26
C TYR A 22 17.68 -31.74 4.35
N LEU A 23 18.52 -31.47 5.34
CA LEU A 23 18.25 -30.46 6.35
C LEU A 23 18.09 -29.09 5.68
N PHE A 24 17.10 -28.32 6.13
CA PHE A 24 16.70 -27.04 5.53
C PHE A 24 16.20 -27.10 4.08
N SER A 25 15.87 -28.29 3.54
CA SER A 25 15.11 -28.39 2.28
C SER A 25 13.71 -27.77 2.43
N ARG A 26 13.03 -27.51 1.30
CA ARG A 26 11.61 -27.09 1.30
C ARG A 26 10.73 -28.06 2.07
N ARG A 27 10.98 -29.37 1.93
CA ARG A 27 10.26 -30.45 2.62
C ARG A 27 10.58 -30.52 4.11
N PHE A 28 11.80 -30.18 4.53
CA PHE A 28 12.14 -29.99 5.94
C PHE A 28 11.28 -28.87 6.55
N PHE A 29 11.30 -27.67 5.96
CA PHE A 29 10.53 -26.53 6.49
C PHE A 29 9.01 -26.79 6.45
N ALA A 30 8.48 -27.36 5.37
CA ALA A 30 7.06 -27.69 5.24
C ALA A 30 6.54 -28.74 6.26
N ARG A 31 7.45 -29.41 7.00
CA ARG A 31 7.11 -30.36 8.08
C ARG A 31 7.19 -29.76 9.48
N LEU A 32 7.82 -28.60 9.67
CA LEU A 32 7.98 -28.02 11.00
C LEU A 32 6.63 -27.56 11.57
N THR A 33 6.38 -27.96 12.81
CA THR A 33 5.33 -27.37 13.65
C THR A 33 5.73 -25.96 14.09
N ILE A 34 4.77 -25.15 14.58
CA ILE A 34 5.04 -23.82 15.13
C ILE A 34 6.00 -23.90 16.32
N GLU A 35 5.86 -24.92 17.17
CA GLU A 35 6.77 -25.16 18.30
C GLU A 35 8.19 -25.50 17.84
N THR A 36 8.35 -26.47 16.92
CA THR A 36 9.67 -26.86 16.41
C THR A 36 10.33 -25.77 15.56
N ALA A 37 9.53 -24.97 14.84
CA ALA A 37 9.98 -23.76 14.15
C ALA A 37 10.53 -22.70 15.11
N ALA A 38 9.79 -22.43 16.20
CA ALA A 38 10.22 -21.48 17.22
C ALA A 38 11.43 -21.98 18.02
N GLU A 39 11.51 -23.27 18.35
CA GLU A 39 12.69 -23.88 18.97
C GLU A 39 13.92 -23.77 18.05
N LEU A 40 13.77 -24.11 16.76
CA LEU A 40 14.85 -23.99 15.78
C LEU A 40 15.36 -22.55 15.68
N ALA A 41 14.46 -21.55 15.67
CA ALA A 41 14.81 -20.14 15.66
C ALA A 41 15.53 -19.68 16.97
N ARG A 42 15.02 -20.10 18.14
CA ARG A 42 15.61 -19.74 19.45
C ARG A 42 16.94 -20.45 19.73
N SER A 43 17.14 -21.66 19.22
CA SER A 43 18.31 -22.51 19.53
C SER A 43 19.64 -22.06 18.91
N GLY A 44 19.62 -21.07 18.01
CA GLY A 44 20.82 -20.66 17.26
C GLY A 44 21.33 -21.70 16.26
N ARG A 45 20.57 -22.78 15.99
CA ARG A 45 20.93 -23.85 15.05
C ARG A 45 20.63 -23.51 13.59
N LEU A 46 19.96 -22.39 13.32
CA LEU A 46 19.77 -21.90 11.95
C LEU A 46 21.10 -21.51 11.31
N PRO A 47 21.26 -21.69 9.98
CA PRO A 47 22.43 -21.17 9.26
C PRO A 47 22.54 -19.65 9.41
N VAL A 48 23.76 -19.16 9.56
CA VAL A 48 24.05 -17.75 9.81
C VAL A 48 24.36 -17.05 8.49
N ALA A 49 23.53 -16.07 8.12
CA ALA A 49 23.80 -15.22 6.98
C ALA A 49 25.08 -14.39 7.20
N LEU A 50 26.03 -14.51 6.27
CA LEU A 50 27.17 -13.61 6.18
C LEU A 50 26.71 -12.19 5.79
N ALA A 51 27.57 -11.21 6.04
CA ALA A 51 27.33 -9.82 5.63
C ALA A 51 27.29 -9.68 4.09
N GLU A 52 26.66 -8.62 3.60
CA GLU A 52 26.69 -8.26 2.18
C GLU A 52 28.11 -7.88 1.73
N GLY A 53 28.51 -8.30 0.53
CA GLY A 53 29.89 -8.24 0.05
C GLY A 53 30.79 -9.36 0.61
N SER A 54 30.21 -10.42 1.17
CA SER A 54 30.96 -11.60 1.64
C SER A 54 31.56 -12.41 0.48
N ILE A 55 30.88 -12.47 -0.67
CA ILE A 55 31.44 -13.02 -1.90
C ILE A 55 32.23 -11.93 -2.63
N THR A 56 33.56 -12.07 -2.60
CA THR A 56 34.48 -11.13 -3.27
C THR A 56 34.73 -11.48 -4.74
N ARG A 57 34.61 -12.76 -5.09
CA ARG A 57 34.83 -13.31 -6.43
C ARG A 57 34.03 -14.60 -6.61
N TRP A 58 33.63 -14.92 -7.83
CA TRP A 58 33.07 -16.22 -8.16
C TRP A 58 33.37 -16.65 -9.61
N VAL A 59 33.42 -17.95 -9.86
CA VAL A 59 33.66 -18.55 -11.19
C VAL A 59 32.86 -19.86 -11.31
N PHE A 60 32.12 -20.05 -12.41
CA PHE A 60 31.44 -21.31 -12.70
C PHE A 60 32.41 -22.41 -13.12
N ASP A 61 32.14 -23.64 -12.68
CA ASP A 61 33.00 -24.81 -12.84
C ASP A 61 32.18 -26.03 -13.31
N THR A 62 32.82 -26.88 -14.13
CA THR A 62 32.24 -28.11 -14.68
C THR A 62 32.51 -29.33 -13.81
N VAL A 63 33.48 -29.23 -12.88
CA VAL A 63 33.79 -30.29 -11.91
C VAL A 63 32.57 -30.54 -11.02
N GLU A 64 32.11 -31.79 -10.96
CA GLU A 64 31.01 -32.19 -10.08
C GLU A 64 31.38 -32.07 -8.60
N ALA A 65 30.37 -31.78 -7.77
CA ALA A 65 30.50 -31.70 -6.33
C ALA A 65 30.41 -33.10 -5.70
N LEU A 66 31.57 -33.68 -5.37
CA LEU A 66 31.65 -35.03 -4.78
C LEU A 66 31.47 -35.07 -3.25
N GLY A 67 31.55 -33.91 -2.57
CA GLY A 67 31.47 -33.83 -1.11
C GLY A 67 30.06 -33.50 -0.59
N THR A 68 29.62 -34.14 0.49
CA THR A 68 28.34 -33.82 1.17
C THR A 68 28.24 -32.34 1.54
N TYR A 69 29.31 -31.75 2.08
CA TYR A 69 29.44 -30.32 2.38
C TYR A 69 29.24 -29.37 1.19
N GLN A 70 29.36 -29.87 -0.05
CA GLN A 70 29.16 -29.08 -1.27
C GLN A 70 27.71 -29.09 -1.73
N CYS A 71 26.86 -29.93 -1.12
CA CYS A 71 25.45 -30.15 -1.49
C CYS A 71 24.45 -29.87 -0.35
N SER A 72 24.82 -30.06 0.92
CA SER A 72 23.96 -29.81 2.09
C SER A 72 24.32 -28.53 2.85
N VAL A 73 23.42 -28.07 3.73
CA VAL A 73 23.69 -26.97 4.68
C VAL A 73 23.61 -27.50 6.11
N ALA A 74 24.65 -27.28 6.91
CA ALA A 74 24.75 -27.74 8.29
C ALA A 74 24.12 -26.77 9.31
N PRO A 75 23.70 -27.24 10.50
CA PRO A 75 23.24 -26.36 11.57
C PRO A 75 24.30 -25.32 11.95
N GLY A 76 23.93 -24.05 12.03
CA GLY A 76 24.86 -22.95 12.33
C GLY A 76 25.91 -22.66 11.23
N GLU A 77 25.80 -23.27 10.04
CA GLU A 77 26.73 -22.99 8.94
C GLU A 77 26.67 -21.51 8.52
N ALA A 78 27.83 -20.89 8.32
CA ALA A 78 27.92 -19.56 7.75
C ALA A 78 27.65 -19.61 6.24
N ILE A 79 26.52 -19.07 5.81
CA ILE A 79 26.06 -19.08 4.41
C ILE A 79 26.17 -17.68 3.78
N PRO A 80 26.52 -17.55 2.48
CA PRO A 80 26.56 -16.25 1.80
C PRO A 80 25.22 -15.51 1.90
N CYS A 81 25.24 -14.18 1.88
CA CYS A 81 24.02 -13.38 1.90
C CYS A 81 23.21 -13.54 0.60
N LEU A 82 21.90 -13.27 0.65
CA LEU A 82 21.02 -13.45 -0.52
C LEU A 82 21.40 -12.51 -1.69
N ASN A 83 21.83 -11.27 -1.40
CA ASN A 83 22.20 -10.28 -2.42
C ASN A 83 23.47 -10.72 -3.18
N ASP A 84 24.47 -11.26 -2.48
CA ASP A 84 25.70 -11.81 -3.07
C ASP A 84 25.41 -13.00 -4.01
N LEU A 85 24.37 -13.78 -3.72
CA LEU A 85 23.94 -14.93 -4.53
C LEU A 85 23.05 -14.55 -5.72
N GLN A 86 22.43 -13.38 -5.73
CA GLN A 86 21.55 -12.93 -6.82
C GLN A 86 22.26 -12.91 -8.20
N PRO A 87 23.45 -12.31 -8.39
CA PRO A 87 24.12 -12.30 -9.70
C PRO A 87 24.57 -13.71 -10.15
N ILE A 88 24.90 -14.60 -9.21
CA ILE A 88 25.23 -16.00 -9.50
C ILE A 88 23.97 -16.73 -9.98
N THR A 89 22.89 -16.67 -9.20
CA THR A 89 21.62 -17.36 -9.54
C THR A 89 20.98 -16.87 -10.84
N ALA A 90 21.15 -15.59 -11.19
CA ALA A 90 20.70 -15.04 -12.47
C ALA A 90 21.45 -15.61 -13.70
N THR A 91 22.69 -16.10 -13.53
CA THR A 91 23.54 -16.58 -14.63
C THR A 91 23.79 -18.10 -14.63
N MET A 92 23.33 -18.82 -13.60
CA MET A 92 23.47 -20.28 -13.47
C MET A 92 22.92 -21.06 -14.67
N GLN A 93 21.74 -20.70 -15.18
CA GLN A 93 21.13 -21.43 -16.30
C GLN A 93 21.91 -21.25 -17.62
N GLU A 94 22.43 -20.04 -17.87
CA GLU A 94 23.27 -19.77 -19.04
C GLU A 94 24.61 -20.53 -18.92
N ALA A 95 25.25 -20.52 -17.75
CA ALA A 95 26.48 -21.25 -17.51
C ALA A 95 26.31 -22.77 -17.62
N PHE A 96 25.16 -23.30 -17.19
CA PHE A 96 24.78 -24.70 -17.39
C PHE A 96 24.71 -25.04 -18.89
N LYS A 97 23.96 -24.23 -19.66
CA LYS A 97 23.73 -24.42 -21.10
C LYS A 97 25.00 -24.28 -21.94
N THR A 98 25.77 -23.22 -21.70
CA THR A 98 26.91 -22.83 -22.56
C THR A 98 28.21 -23.54 -22.21
N ARG A 99 28.40 -23.95 -20.95
CA ARG A 99 29.68 -24.52 -20.47
C ARG A 99 29.55 -25.89 -19.82
N GLY A 100 28.33 -26.41 -19.63
CA GLY A 100 28.11 -27.63 -18.85
C GLY A 100 28.38 -27.43 -17.36
N ALA A 101 28.33 -26.20 -16.84
CA ALA A 101 28.61 -25.94 -15.42
C ALA A 101 27.61 -26.66 -14.51
N ARG A 102 28.09 -27.13 -13.35
CA ARG A 102 27.30 -27.78 -12.29
C ARG A 102 27.63 -27.24 -10.90
N THR A 103 28.75 -26.55 -10.77
CA THR A 103 29.25 -25.97 -9.53
C THR A 103 29.70 -24.53 -9.74
N VAL A 104 29.86 -23.81 -8.64
CA VAL A 104 30.48 -22.48 -8.60
C VAL A 104 31.58 -22.48 -7.54
N CYS A 105 32.73 -21.91 -7.88
CA CYS A 105 33.80 -21.62 -6.94
C CYS A 105 33.65 -20.16 -6.51
N ILE A 106 33.29 -19.92 -5.24
CA ILE A 106 33.13 -18.58 -4.63
C ILE A 106 34.27 -18.27 -3.66
N GLU A 107 34.68 -17.02 -3.58
CA GLU A 107 35.69 -16.53 -2.65
C GLU A 107 35.03 -15.77 -1.50
N ILE A 108 35.13 -16.32 -0.29
CA ILE A 108 34.63 -15.71 0.96
C ILE A 108 35.81 -15.48 1.89
N ASN A 109 36.03 -14.24 2.32
CA ASN A 109 37.12 -13.88 3.24
C ASN A 109 38.49 -14.41 2.80
N GLY A 110 38.80 -14.34 1.49
CA GLY A 110 40.05 -14.84 0.89
C GLY A 110 40.18 -16.37 0.79
N LYS A 111 39.11 -17.13 1.06
CA LYS A 111 39.08 -18.59 0.93
C LYS A 111 38.13 -19.01 -0.19
N MET A 112 38.57 -19.94 -1.03
CA MET A 112 37.77 -20.51 -2.12
C MET A 112 36.90 -21.67 -1.62
N TYR A 113 35.61 -21.64 -1.94
CA TYR A 113 34.62 -22.67 -1.64
C TYR A 113 33.94 -23.12 -2.95
N ARG A 114 33.92 -24.43 -3.24
CA ARG A 114 33.16 -24.99 -4.37
C ARG A 114 31.78 -25.44 -3.87
N LEU A 115 30.71 -24.86 -4.39
CA LEU A 115 29.32 -25.19 -4.08
C LEU A 115 28.62 -25.79 -5.30
N SER A 116 27.75 -26.78 -5.11
CA SER A 116 26.87 -27.26 -6.18
C SER A 116 25.72 -26.28 -6.45
N PHE A 117 25.15 -26.35 -7.65
CA PHE A 117 23.96 -25.58 -8.01
C PHE A 117 22.78 -25.88 -7.06
N ALA A 118 22.60 -27.15 -6.67
CA ALA A 118 21.65 -27.54 -5.64
C ALA A 118 21.92 -26.87 -4.28
N LYS A 119 23.19 -26.75 -3.83
CA LYS A 119 23.50 -26.04 -2.57
C LYS A 119 23.22 -24.54 -2.65
N ILE A 120 23.45 -23.89 -3.79
CA ILE A 120 23.06 -22.48 -3.98
C ILE A 120 21.54 -22.31 -3.84
N CYS A 121 20.77 -23.21 -4.48
CA CYS A 121 19.31 -23.21 -4.37
C CYS A 121 18.82 -23.49 -2.94
N LEU A 122 19.44 -24.44 -2.23
CA LEU A 122 19.18 -24.71 -0.82
C LEU A 122 19.48 -23.48 0.06
N ILE A 123 20.61 -22.80 -0.13
CA ILE A 123 20.95 -21.58 0.62
C ILE A 123 19.92 -20.45 0.34
N ARG A 124 19.49 -20.28 -0.91
CA ARG A 124 18.42 -19.34 -1.27
C ARG A 124 17.10 -19.68 -0.57
N ASP A 125 16.72 -20.95 -0.56
CA ASP A 125 15.50 -21.42 0.11
C ASP A 125 15.62 -21.25 1.65
N VAL A 126 16.79 -21.49 2.25
CA VAL A 126 17.09 -21.21 3.66
C VAL A 126 16.83 -19.73 3.99
N HIS A 127 17.37 -18.79 3.21
CA HIS A 127 17.14 -17.34 3.43
C HIS A 127 15.66 -16.98 3.41
N ASN A 128 14.92 -17.49 2.42
CA ASN A 128 13.48 -17.28 2.32
C ASN A 128 12.75 -17.79 3.56
N GLN A 129 13.14 -18.95 4.09
CA GLN A 129 12.47 -19.62 5.20
C GLN A 129 12.86 -19.06 6.57
N ILE A 130 14.11 -18.60 6.79
CA ILE A 130 14.54 -17.94 8.03
C ILE A 130 13.66 -16.72 8.34
N ARG A 131 13.29 -15.93 7.32
CA ARG A 131 12.35 -14.82 7.48
C ARG A 131 11.00 -15.29 8.02
N LEU A 132 10.45 -16.39 7.50
CA LEU A 132 9.17 -16.95 7.93
C LEU A 132 9.27 -17.51 9.36
N LEU A 133 10.37 -18.17 9.72
CA LEU A 133 10.60 -18.67 11.09
C LEU A 133 10.62 -17.52 12.12
N ASN A 134 11.25 -16.39 11.79
CA ASN A 134 11.24 -15.21 12.65
C ASN A 134 9.83 -14.60 12.79
N GLN A 135 9.01 -14.67 11.73
CA GLN A 135 7.60 -14.28 11.77
C GLN A 135 6.76 -15.23 12.65
N VAL A 136 7.00 -16.54 12.57
CA VAL A 136 6.35 -17.57 13.40
C VAL A 136 6.73 -17.42 14.87
N LEU A 137 7.99 -17.12 15.16
CA LEU A 137 8.47 -16.84 16.52
C LEU A 137 7.75 -15.62 17.11
N ARG A 138 7.70 -14.48 16.40
CA ARG A 138 6.94 -13.28 16.82
C ARG A 138 5.46 -13.59 17.05
N LEU A 139 4.87 -14.40 16.17
CA LEU A 139 3.47 -14.82 16.28
C LEU A 139 3.22 -15.67 17.53
N LEU A 140 4.06 -16.68 17.80
CA LEU A 140 3.96 -17.52 18.99
C LEU A 140 4.17 -16.70 20.27
N ASP A 141 5.25 -15.91 20.33
CA ASP A 141 5.55 -15.03 21.46
C ASP A 141 4.38 -14.08 21.74
N ARG A 142 3.69 -13.60 20.69
CA ARG A 142 2.51 -12.75 20.85
C ARG A 142 1.30 -13.49 21.40
N VAL A 143 1.02 -14.69 20.90
CA VAL A 143 -0.09 -15.55 21.35
C VAL A 143 0.10 -15.93 22.83
N GLU A 144 1.31 -16.30 23.23
CA GLU A 144 1.66 -16.63 24.61
C GLU A 144 1.60 -15.40 25.53
N SER A 145 2.32 -14.32 25.21
CA SER A 145 2.41 -13.12 26.06
C SER A 145 1.10 -12.38 26.26
N ALA A 146 0.19 -12.41 25.28
CA ALA A 146 -1.15 -11.83 25.40
C ALA A 146 -2.23 -12.85 25.81
N SER A 147 -1.84 -14.11 26.09
CA SER A 147 -2.75 -15.20 26.50
C SER A 147 -3.97 -15.34 25.58
N LEU A 148 -3.75 -15.30 24.25
CA LEU A 148 -4.83 -15.26 23.26
C LEU A 148 -5.57 -16.60 23.14
N LEU A 149 -4.95 -17.71 23.53
CA LEU A 149 -5.51 -19.06 23.45
C LEU A 149 -5.50 -19.71 24.85
N SER A 150 -6.52 -20.52 25.14
CA SER A 150 -6.56 -21.37 26.32
C SER A 150 -5.59 -22.55 26.19
N GLY A 151 -5.25 -23.22 27.30
CA GLY A 151 -4.18 -24.24 27.34
C GLY A 151 -4.23 -25.28 26.22
N GLN A 152 -5.38 -25.93 25.98
CA GLN A 152 -5.51 -26.91 24.90
C GLN A 152 -5.39 -26.27 23.51
N LEU A 153 -6.02 -25.11 23.28
CA LEU A 153 -5.94 -24.40 22.00
C LEU A 153 -4.51 -23.92 21.70
N LEU A 154 -3.75 -23.54 22.72
CA LEU A 154 -2.34 -23.19 22.60
C LEU A 154 -1.48 -24.40 22.23
N ALA A 155 -1.75 -25.58 22.83
CA ALA A 155 -1.09 -26.83 22.47
C ALA A 155 -1.43 -27.25 21.02
N ASP A 156 -2.71 -27.18 20.63
CA ASP A 156 -3.16 -27.47 19.27
C ASP A 156 -2.50 -26.52 18.25
N PHE A 157 -2.39 -25.23 18.59
CA PHE A 157 -1.69 -24.23 17.78
C PHE A 157 -0.19 -24.53 17.65
N LYS A 158 0.50 -24.86 18.75
CA LYS A 158 1.91 -25.26 18.74
C LYS A 158 2.19 -26.48 17.84
N ALA A 159 1.23 -27.41 17.78
CA ALA A 159 1.28 -28.59 16.92
C ALA A 159 0.91 -28.33 15.45
N CYS A 160 0.37 -27.16 15.10
CA CYS A 160 0.12 -26.78 13.71
C CYS A 160 1.43 -26.62 12.94
N ARG A 161 1.46 -27.01 11.66
CA ARG A 161 2.59 -26.74 10.75
C ARG A 161 2.55 -25.28 10.37
N PHE A 162 3.66 -24.56 10.53
CA PHE A 162 3.62 -23.10 10.36
C PHE A 162 3.24 -22.68 8.92
N GLY A 163 3.59 -23.51 7.93
CA GLY A 163 3.26 -23.34 6.51
C GLY A 163 1.95 -23.98 6.05
N GLU A 164 1.10 -24.53 6.93
CA GLU A 164 -0.21 -25.02 6.50
C GLU A 164 -1.18 -23.87 6.23
N THR A 165 -2.07 -24.06 5.25
CA THR A 165 -3.16 -23.13 4.96
C THR A 165 -4.15 -23.09 6.12
N ILE A 166 -4.67 -21.90 6.41
CA ILE A 166 -5.66 -21.68 7.45
C ILE A 166 -6.99 -22.36 7.05
N ALA A 167 -7.28 -23.48 7.71
CA ALA A 167 -8.51 -24.25 7.55
C ALA A 167 -9.78 -23.44 7.84
N GLY A 168 -10.89 -23.82 7.18
CA GLY A 168 -12.22 -23.26 7.39
C GLY A 168 -12.65 -22.18 6.39
N PHE A 169 -11.82 -21.89 5.38
CA PHE A 169 -12.02 -20.85 4.37
C PHE A 169 -12.06 -21.47 2.96
N HIS A 170 -12.81 -20.84 2.07
CA HIS A 170 -12.97 -21.20 0.66
C HIS A 170 -11.94 -20.49 -0.22
N VAL A 171 -11.85 -19.16 -0.08
CA VAL A 171 -11.11 -18.30 -1.01
C VAL A 171 -9.68 -18.10 -0.54
N SER A 172 -9.49 -17.67 0.72
CA SER A 172 -8.15 -17.34 1.20
C SER A 172 -7.31 -18.59 1.46
N ARG A 173 -6.11 -18.61 0.89
CA ARG A 173 -5.12 -19.69 1.06
C ARG A 173 -3.94 -19.30 1.96
N SER A 174 -4.10 -18.24 2.74
CA SER A 174 -3.11 -17.76 3.73
C SER A 174 -2.57 -18.91 4.58
N ALA A 175 -1.26 -18.95 4.79
CA ALA A 175 -0.63 -19.86 5.72
C ALA A 175 -0.74 -19.35 7.16
N VAL A 176 -0.58 -20.23 8.16
CA VAL A 176 -0.66 -19.82 9.57
C VAL A 176 0.39 -18.75 9.92
N TRP A 177 1.58 -18.77 9.29
CA TRP A 177 2.60 -17.74 9.49
C TRP A 177 2.22 -16.35 8.94
N ASP A 178 1.31 -16.24 7.96
CA ASP A 178 0.87 -14.93 7.42
C ASP A 178 0.18 -14.09 8.50
N LEU A 179 -0.43 -14.72 9.51
CA LEU A 179 -1.03 -14.05 10.68
C LEU A 179 -0.02 -13.25 11.51
N SER A 180 1.29 -13.45 11.29
CA SER A 180 2.34 -12.59 11.85
C SER A 180 2.17 -11.11 11.47
N CYS A 181 1.55 -10.78 10.34
CA CYS A 181 1.27 -9.38 9.96
C CYS A 181 0.24 -8.68 10.88
N ILE A 182 -0.53 -9.44 11.68
CA ILE A 182 -1.45 -8.90 12.67
C ILE A 182 -0.69 -8.47 13.94
N VAL A 183 0.53 -8.98 14.16
CA VAL A 183 1.35 -8.69 15.34
C VAL A 183 1.91 -7.25 15.25
N ASP A 184 2.04 -6.61 16.41
CA ASP A 184 2.58 -5.24 16.57
C ASP A 184 1.87 -4.16 15.74
N GLU A 185 2.62 -3.37 14.96
CA GLU A 185 2.11 -2.32 14.07
C GLU A 185 2.47 -2.54 12.58
N ASP A 186 2.66 -3.82 12.20
CA ASP A 186 2.93 -4.26 10.83
C ASP A 186 1.70 -4.19 9.93
N TRP A 187 1.87 -3.92 8.64
CA TRP A 187 0.75 -3.80 7.69
C TRP A 187 0.14 -5.17 7.40
N LEU A 188 -1.20 -5.28 7.44
CA LEU A 188 -1.89 -6.50 7.03
C LEU A 188 -1.69 -6.76 5.53
N THR A 189 -1.70 -8.03 5.15
CA THR A 189 -1.79 -8.46 3.74
C THR A 189 -3.25 -8.57 3.29
N ASP A 190 -3.48 -8.45 1.97
CA ASP A 190 -4.82 -8.59 1.38
C ASP A 190 -5.47 -9.94 1.73
N ASP A 191 -4.69 -11.03 1.72
CA ASP A 191 -5.20 -12.38 2.03
C ASP A 191 -5.68 -12.53 3.49
N VAL A 192 -5.03 -11.84 4.44
CA VAL A 192 -5.44 -11.81 5.86
C VAL A 192 -6.64 -10.87 6.08
N VAL A 193 -6.75 -9.80 5.30
CA VAL A 193 -7.96 -8.96 5.28
C VAL A 193 -9.14 -9.77 4.71
N ASN A 194 -8.94 -10.50 3.61
CA ASN A 194 -9.94 -11.38 3.00
C ASN A 194 -10.37 -12.51 3.94
N LEU A 195 -9.44 -13.15 4.69
CA LEU A 195 -9.80 -14.11 5.75
C LEU A 195 -10.81 -13.53 6.74
N ARG A 196 -10.59 -12.29 7.21
CA ARG A 196 -11.50 -11.70 8.19
C ARG A 196 -12.85 -11.31 7.56
N LEU A 197 -12.87 -10.82 6.32
CA LEU A 197 -14.12 -10.57 5.59
C LEU A 197 -14.94 -11.85 5.41
N GLU A 198 -14.30 -12.94 4.99
CA GLU A 198 -14.92 -14.26 4.84
C GLU A 198 -15.44 -14.81 6.18
N GLN A 199 -14.66 -14.65 7.26
CA GLN A 199 -15.11 -15.02 8.60
C GLN A 199 -16.31 -14.19 9.06
N MET A 200 -16.31 -12.87 8.81
CA MET A 200 -17.43 -11.98 9.15
C MET A 200 -18.68 -12.33 8.34
N TYR A 201 -18.53 -12.73 7.07
CA TYR A 201 -19.63 -13.20 6.25
C TYR A 201 -20.27 -14.46 6.85
N TYR A 202 -19.47 -15.44 7.29
CA TYR A 202 -20.01 -16.60 8.00
C TYR A 202 -20.59 -16.26 9.38
N MET A 203 -20.15 -15.19 10.05
CA MET A 203 -20.81 -14.69 11.27
C MET A 203 -22.23 -14.20 10.95
N CYS A 204 -22.43 -13.43 9.86
CA CYS A 204 -23.76 -13.00 9.41
C CYS A 204 -24.62 -14.19 8.95
N ALA A 205 -24.08 -15.09 8.12
CA ALA A 205 -24.78 -16.28 7.64
C ALA A 205 -25.19 -17.25 8.77
N ALA A 206 -24.49 -17.21 9.90
CA ALA A 206 -24.81 -18.00 11.10
C ALA A 206 -25.95 -17.40 11.96
N GLU A 207 -26.49 -16.23 11.60
CA GLU A 207 -27.71 -15.68 12.20
C GLU A 207 -28.97 -16.31 11.58
N THR A 208 -28.94 -16.65 10.28
CA THR A 208 -30.04 -17.31 9.54
C THR A 208 -29.60 -18.58 8.76
N PRO A 209 -29.18 -19.67 9.44
CA PRO A 209 -28.67 -20.87 8.76
C PRO A 209 -29.71 -21.53 7.84
N GLY A 210 -29.32 -21.78 6.57
CA GLY A 210 -30.17 -22.30 5.51
C GLY A 210 -30.83 -21.24 4.63
N GLU A 211 -30.71 -19.96 4.97
CA GLU A 211 -31.19 -18.83 4.18
C GLU A 211 -30.02 -18.11 3.47
N ASP A 212 -30.33 -17.38 2.40
CA ASP A 212 -29.33 -16.57 1.68
C ASP A 212 -28.90 -15.39 2.58
N PRO A 213 -27.59 -15.18 2.85
CA PRO A 213 -27.18 -14.15 3.80
C PRO A 213 -27.56 -12.72 3.38
N ALA A 214 -28.07 -11.96 4.36
CA ALA A 214 -28.49 -10.56 4.20
C ALA A 214 -27.31 -9.56 4.09
N ALA A 215 -26.08 -10.01 4.32
CA ALA A 215 -24.87 -9.21 4.20
C ALA A 215 -23.91 -9.84 3.19
N LEU A 216 -23.46 -9.06 2.20
CA LEU A 216 -22.34 -9.45 1.33
C LEU A 216 -21.08 -8.65 1.69
N LEU A 217 -19.93 -9.33 1.72
CA LEU A 217 -18.63 -8.73 2.05
C LEU A 217 -17.63 -9.00 0.92
N LEU A 218 -17.34 -7.98 0.12
CA LEU A 218 -16.59 -8.19 -1.12
C LEU A 218 -15.07 -8.21 -0.86
N PRO A 219 -14.30 -9.10 -1.53
CA PRO A 219 -12.84 -9.15 -1.41
C PRO A 219 -12.16 -7.81 -1.70
N VAL A 220 -10.99 -7.56 -1.12
CA VAL A 220 -10.21 -6.31 -1.28
C VAL A 220 -10.00 -5.91 -2.75
N GLN A 221 -9.84 -6.91 -3.63
CA GLN A 221 -9.55 -6.71 -5.05
C GLN A 221 -10.77 -6.20 -5.85
N PHE A 222 -12.01 -6.40 -5.38
CA PHE A 222 -13.25 -6.02 -6.08
C PHE A 222 -13.23 -4.58 -6.59
N PHE A 223 -12.88 -3.61 -5.74
CA PHE A 223 -12.95 -2.20 -6.12
C PHE A 223 -11.80 -1.79 -7.05
N VAL A 224 -10.66 -2.50 -6.99
CA VAL A 224 -9.53 -2.31 -7.91
C VAL A 224 -9.90 -2.82 -9.31
N ASP A 225 -10.55 -3.98 -9.39
CA ASP A 225 -11.03 -4.53 -10.67
C ASP A 225 -12.14 -3.67 -11.26
N ALA A 226 -13.16 -3.32 -10.46
CA ALA A 226 -14.26 -2.45 -10.89
C ALA A 226 -13.77 -1.09 -11.38
N ARG A 227 -12.76 -0.49 -10.73
CA ARG A 227 -12.08 0.73 -11.21
C ARG A 227 -11.43 0.51 -12.56
N THR A 228 -10.62 -0.54 -12.70
CA THR A 228 -9.86 -0.85 -13.92
C THR A 228 -10.79 -1.05 -15.12
N GLN A 229 -11.88 -1.77 -14.91
CA GLN A 229 -12.89 -2.08 -15.93
C GLN A 229 -13.72 -0.85 -16.31
N HIS A 230 -14.15 -0.04 -15.34
CA HIS A 230 -14.81 1.24 -15.60
C HIS A 230 -13.92 2.21 -16.40
N THR A 231 -12.59 2.13 -16.28
CA THR A 231 -11.66 2.95 -17.09
C THR A 231 -11.34 2.36 -18.47
N ALA A 232 -11.73 1.12 -18.76
CA ALA A 232 -11.43 0.46 -20.04
C ALA A 232 -12.40 0.84 -21.19
N ASP A 233 -13.45 1.61 -20.90
CA ASP A 233 -14.54 1.97 -21.81
C ASP A 233 -15.28 0.77 -22.45
N ASP A 234 -15.21 -0.40 -21.79
CA ASP A 234 -16.04 -1.53 -22.16
C ASP A 234 -17.45 -1.38 -21.56
N SER A 235 -18.44 -1.43 -22.44
CA SER A 235 -19.86 -1.45 -22.08
C SER A 235 -20.29 -2.72 -21.33
N GLN A 236 -19.51 -3.80 -21.42
CA GLN A 236 -19.83 -5.09 -20.82
C GLN A 236 -19.27 -5.20 -19.40
N TYR A 237 -20.11 -5.66 -18.47
CA TYR A 237 -19.62 -6.03 -17.14
C TYR A 237 -18.80 -7.33 -17.25
N PRO A 238 -17.65 -7.43 -16.54
CA PRO A 238 -17.00 -8.71 -16.29
C PRO A 238 -17.96 -9.75 -15.75
N ALA A 239 -17.64 -11.04 -15.92
CA ALA A 239 -18.45 -12.13 -15.39
C ALA A 239 -18.63 -12.03 -13.87
N GLU A 240 -17.59 -11.55 -13.18
CA GLU A 240 -17.56 -11.31 -11.74
C GLU A 240 -18.61 -10.27 -11.32
N ILE A 241 -18.60 -9.09 -11.95
CA ILE A 241 -19.55 -8.01 -11.67
C ILE A 241 -20.97 -8.41 -12.09
N THR A 242 -21.10 -9.16 -13.19
CA THR A 242 -22.40 -9.70 -13.65
C THR A 242 -23.02 -10.66 -12.65
N ALA A 243 -22.23 -11.51 -12.00
CA ALA A 243 -22.70 -12.43 -10.98
C ALA A 243 -23.00 -11.72 -9.64
N LEU A 244 -22.17 -10.77 -9.20
CA LEU A 244 -22.51 -9.88 -8.06
C LEU A 244 -23.86 -9.18 -8.29
N ARG A 245 -24.08 -8.62 -9.48
CA ARG A 245 -25.33 -7.95 -9.85
C ARG A 245 -26.53 -8.90 -9.79
N ARG A 246 -26.38 -10.16 -10.25
CA ARG A 246 -27.40 -11.21 -10.11
C ARG A 246 -27.69 -11.54 -8.64
N ARG A 247 -26.66 -11.71 -7.81
CA ARG A 247 -26.79 -11.99 -6.37
C ARG A 247 -27.44 -10.85 -5.59
N LEU A 248 -27.20 -9.59 -5.97
CA LEU A 248 -27.88 -8.41 -5.39
C LEU A 248 -29.33 -8.28 -5.89
N ALA A 249 -29.60 -8.65 -7.15
CA ALA A 249 -30.95 -8.58 -7.73
C ALA A 249 -31.93 -9.62 -7.13
N SER A 250 -31.45 -10.63 -6.39
CA SER A 250 -32.32 -11.61 -5.73
C SER A 250 -33.11 -11.07 -4.55
N GLY A 251 -32.84 -9.83 -4.11
CA GLY A 251 -33.59 -9.13 -3.07
C GLY A 251 -33.32 -9.60 -1.63
N SER A 252 -32.58 -10.68 -1.41
CA SER A 252 -32.22 -11.18 -0.07
C SER A 252 -31.04 -10.45 0.58
N VAL A 253 -30.37 -9.53 -0.13
CA VAL A 253 -29.25 -8.75 0.41
C VAL A 253 -29.75 -7.41 0.94
N GLU A 254 -29.52 -7.15 2.23
CA GLU A 254 -29.86 -5.90 2.91
C GLU A 254 -28.64 -4.99 3.10
N SER A 255 -27.44 -5.56 3.13
CA SER A 255 -26.21 -4.83 3.39
C SER A 255 -25.03 -5.31 2.54
N LEU A 256 -24.16 -4.36 2.20
CA LEU A 256 -22.98 -4.56 1.39
C LEU A 256 -21.79 -3.85 2.05
N GLY A 257 -20.70 -4.57 2.28
CA GLY A 257 -19.42 -4.03 2.75
C GLY A 257 -18.29 -4.42 1.82
N PHE A 258 -17.32 -3.54 1.61
CA PHE A 258 -16.06 -3.89 0.94
C PHE A 258 -14.91 -3.02 1.43
N ILE A 259 -13.68 -3.52 1.28
CA ILE A 259 -12.46 -2.76 1.54
C ILE A 259 -11.88 -2.31 0.20
N SER A 260 -11.45 -1.05 0.15
CA SER A 260 -10.70 -0.48 -0.96
C SER A 260 -9.26 -0.18 -0.52
N TRP A 261 -8.31 -0.58 -1.36
CA TRP A 261 -6.88 -0.37 -1.17
C TRP A 261 -6.39 0.70 -2.14
N THR A 262 -5.91 1.82 -1.61
CA THR A 262 -5.42 2.98 -2.40
C THR A 262 -4.23 3.62 -1.69
N ASP A 263 -3.18 3.99 -2.43
CA ASP A 263 -1.94 4.57 -1.89
C ASP A 263 -1.37 3.77 -0.68
N SER A 264 -1.27 2.45 -0.86
CA SER A 264 -0.87 1.48 0.17
C SER A 264 -1.74 1.47 1.44
N HIS A 265 -2.95 2.01 1.40
CA HIS A 265 -3.79 2.23 2.58
C HIS A 265 -5.21 1.64 2.40
N TYR A 266 -5.69 0.97 3.46
CA TYR A 266 -7.03 0.37 3.49
C TYR A 266 -8.08 1.35 4.03
N SER A 267 -9.20 1.43 3.33
CA SER A 267 -10.42 2.12 3.77
C SER A 267 -11.64 1.27 3.43
N ALA A 268 -12.72 1.40 4.20
CA ALA A 268 -13.92 0.58 4.04
C ALA A 268 -15.09 1.40 3.49
N THR A 269 -15.93 0.76 2.69
CA THR A 269 -17.20 1.31 2.23
C THR A 269 -18.33 0.36 2.61
N CYS A 270 -19.41 0.90 3.18
CA CYS A 270 -20.60 0.14 3.57
C CYS A 270 -21.87 0.79 3.04
N LYS A 271 -22.90 -0.02 2.78
CA LYS A 271 -24.26 0.36 2.37
C LYS A 271 -25.25 -0.57 3.07
N SER A 272 -26.22 -0.01 3.79
CA SER A 272 -27.46 -0.71 4.19
C SER A 272 -28.60 -0.29 3.24
N LEU A 273 -29.75 -0.95 3.27
CA LEU A 273 -30.92 -0.58 2.44
C LEU A 273 -31.29 0.92 2.57
N GLU A 274 -31.45 1.40 3.80
CA GLU A 274 -31.99 2.74 4.09
C GLU A 274 -30.97 3.87 3.92
N GLU A 275 -29.67 3.57 3.99
CA GLU A 275 -28.61 4.58 3.94
C GLU A 275 -28.02 4.76 2.54
N SER A 276 -27.26 5.83 2.35
CA SER A 276 -26.31 5.96 1.24
C SER A 276 -25.03 5.17 1.51
N PHE A 277 -24.17 5.01 0.50
CA PHE A 277 -22.79 4.56 0.74
C PHE A 277 -22.09 5.45 1.77
N ASN A 278 -21.53 4.83 2.81
CA ASN A 278 -20.73 5.45 3.85
C ASN A 278 -19.27 4.95 3.76
N PHE A 279 -18.30 5.85 3.87
CA PHE A 279 -16.87 5.58 3.71
C PHE A 279 -16.11 5.80 5.01
N GLY A 280 -15.53 4.73 5.55
CA GLY A 280 -14.69 4.75 6.75
C GLY A 280 -13.20 4.74 6.40
N ASP A 281 -12.54 5.89 6.57
CA ASP A 281 -11.09 6.01 6.50
C ASP A 281 -10.47 6.46 7.84
N SER A 282 -9.60 5.61 8.40
CA SER A 282 -8.85 5.91 9.63
C SER A 282 -7.83 7.06 9.48
N LEU A 283 -7.49 7.52 8.28
CA LEU A 283 -6.66 8.72 8.07
C LEU A 283 -7.46 10.02 7.96
N HIS A 284 -8.80 9.93 7.86
CA HIS A 284 -9.72 11.03 7.57
C HIS A 284 -9.45 11.72 6.22
N ARG A 285 -9.11 10.95 5.18
CA ARG A 285 -9.17 11.39 3.78
C ARG A 285 -10.62 11.39 3.30
N ASP A 286 -10.90 12.18 2.28
CA ASP A 286 -12.17 12.09 1.54
C ASP A 286 -12.21 10.78 0.72
N PRO A 287 -13.40 10.26 0.38
CA PRO A 287 -13.54 9.13 -0.54
C PRO A 287 -12.86 9.43 -1.90
N PRO A 288 -12.24 8.44 -2.57
CA PRO A 288 -11.72 8.63 -3.93
C PRO A 288 -12.79 9.20 -4.87
N SER A 289 -12.45 10.25 -5.63
CA SER A 289 -13.42 11.02 -6.43
C SER A 289 -14.09 10.21 -7.53
N ASP A 290 -13.44 9.14 -7.98
CA ASP A 290 -13.92 8.18 -8.97
C ASP A 290 -14.81 7.07 -8.38
N MET A 291 -14.79 6.87 -7.05
CA MET A 291 -15.55 5.81 -6.39
C MET A 291 -17.06 5.92 -6.64
N LEU A 292 -17.65 7.12 -6.57
CA LEU A 292 -19.08 7.29 -6.82
C LEU A 292 -19.48 6.98 -8.28
N PRO A 293 -18.78 7.49 -9.32
CA PRO A 293 -18.94 7.03 -10.70
C PRO A 293 -18.88 5.50 -10.85
N ILE A 294 -17.83 4.86 -10.32
CA ILE A 294 -17.65 3.40 -10.41
C ILE A 294 -18.83 2.67 -9.76
N LEU A 295 -19.23 3.04 -8.54
CA LEU A 295 -20.36 2.38 -7.85
C LEU A 295 -21.71 2.61 -8.55
N ARG A 296 -21.90 3.76 -9.24
CA ARG A 296 -23.09 3.97 -10.09
C ARG A 296 -23.10 3.03 -11.29
N TRP A 297 -21.95 2.79 -11.92
CA TRP A 297 -21.82 1.82 -13.01
C TRP A 297 -22.06 0.39 -12.49
N VAL A 298 -21.29 -0.08 -11.50
CA VAL A 298 -21.42 -1.45 -10.93
C VAL A 298 -22.87 -1.76 -10.53
N PHE A 299 -23.58 -0.82 -9.90
CA PHE A 299 -24.95 -1.02 -9.41
C PHE A 299 -26.05 -0.40 -10.28
N ALA A 300 -25.76 -0.02 -11.53
CA ALA A 300 -26.76 0.55 -12.44
C ALA A 300 -27.98 -0.38 -12.60
N GLY A 301 -29.19 0.13 -12.36
CA GLY A 301 -30.44 -0.64 -12.45
C GLY A 301 -30.76 -1.54 -11.25
N LEU A 302 -29.95 -1.55 -10.18
CA LEU A 302 -30.28 -2.23 -8.92
C LEU A 302 -30.88 -1.23 -7.93
N GLU A 303 -32.21 -1.15 -7.85
CA GLU A 303 -32.95 -0.09 -7.14
C GLU A 303 -32.44 0.23 -5.71
N TYR A 304 -32.15 -0.80 -4.91
CA TYR A 304 -31.69 -0.64 -3.52
C TYR A 304 -30.19 -0.32 -3.36
N PHE A 305 -29.36 -0.72 -4.32
CA PHE A 305 -27.89 -0.63 -4.25
C PHE A 305 -27.30 0.47 -5.15
N ALA A 306 -28.05 0.94 -6.15
CA ALA A 306 -27.70 2.11 -6.93
C ALA A 306 -27.57 3.33 -6.00
N PRO A 307 -26.50 4.14 -6.13
CA PRO A 307 -26.43 5.45 -5.48
C PRO A 307 -27.65 6.30 -5.89
N ARG A 308 -28.35 6.90 -4.90
CA ARG A 308 -29.65 7.55 -5.13
C ARG A 308 -29.56 8.62 -6.24
N PRO A 309 -30.63 8.83 -7.05
CA PRO A 309 -30.71 9.97 -7.96
C PRO A 309 -30.41 11.28 -7.23
N GLY A 310 -29.45 12.05 -7.74
CA GLY A 310 -28.99 13.29 -7.11
C GLY A 310 -27.98 13.12 -5.95
N GLN A 311 -27.62 11.90 -5.52
CA GLN A 311 -26.49 11.70 -4.59
C GLN A 311 -25.19 12.14 -5.27
N THR A 312 -24.62 13.28 -4.86
CA THR A 312 -23.39 13.85 -5.45
C THR A 312 -22.09 13.41 -4.77
N ARG A 313 -22.17 12.77 -3.59
CA ARG A 313 -21.01 12.32 -2.81
C ARG A 313 -21.31 11.05 -2.01
N ILE A 314 -20.26 10.32 -1.67
CA ILE A 314 -20.28 9.27 -0.64
C ILE A 314 -20.17 9.97 0.73
N ILE A 315 -20.87 9.47 1.75
CA ILE A 315 -20.86 10.10 3.08
C ILE A 315 -19.64 9.62 3.86
N ALA A 316 -18.90 10.53 4.50
CA ALA A 316 -17.81 10.14 5.39
C ALA A 316 -18.37 9.54 6.69
N GLY A 317 -17.99 8.30 6.98
CA GLY A 317 -18.37 7.56 8.18
C GLY A 317 -17.60 8.00 9.43
N THR A 318 -18.12 7.66 10.60
CA THR A 318 -17.47 7.98 11.88
C THR A 318 -16.48 6.88 12.28
N ILE A 319 -15.18 7.17 12.16
CA ILE A 319 -14.08 6.29 12.58
C ILE A 319 -12.98 7.11 13.29
N ASP A 320 -12.36 6.57 14.34
CA ASP A 320 -11.26 7.25 15.06
C ASP A 320 -9.99 7.30 14.20
N ARG A 321 -9.29 8.44 14.23
CA ARG A 321 -8.10 8.66 13.41
C ARG A 321 -6.90 7.85 13.88
N GLN A 322 -6.29 7.05 13.01
CA GLN A 322 -4.97 6.47 13.23
C GLN A 322 -3.89 7.56 13.20
N SER A 323 -2.80 7.38 13.94
CA SER A 323 -1.77 8.41 14.10
C SER A 323 -0.37 7.80 14.08
N SER A 324 0.66 8.58 13.74
CA SER A 324 2.06 8.14 13.81
C SER A 324 2.57 7.86 15.23
N LYS A 325 1.72 7.97 16.26
CA LYS A 325 2.01 7.62 17.66
C LYS A 325 1.23 6.40 18.15
N HIS A 326 0.13 6.05 17.49
CA HIS A 326 -0.79 4.99 17.88
C HIS A 326 -1.54 4.50 16.64
N GLY A 327 -1.48 3.22 16.36
CA GLY A 327 -2.13 2.60 15.22
C GLY A 327 -1.44 2.86 13.88
N HIS A 328 -0.11 2.99 13.87
CA HIS A 328 0.61 2.96 12.61
C HIS A 328 0.41 1.57 11.95
N GLY A 329 0.30 1.53 10.62
CA GLY A 329 -0.04 0.30 9.89
C GLY A 329 -1.38 -0.34 10.31
N SER A 330 -2.27 0.33 11.04
CA SER A 330 -3.56 -0.22 11.50
C SER A 330 -4.75 0.08 10.59
N CYS A 331 -4.52 0.51 9.35
CA CYS A 331 -5.61 0.83 8.42
C CYS A 331 -6.50 -0.38 8.12
N GLY A 332 -5.90 -1.58 7.97
CA GLY A 332 -6.63 -2.85 7.79
C GLY A 332 -7.56 -3.17 8.96
N PRO A 333 -7.06 -3.30 10.22
CA PRO A 333 -7.90 -3.52 11.40
C PRO A 333 -8.97 -2.44 11.61
N ALA A 334 -8.67 -1.18 11.29
CA ALA A 334 -9.63 -0.09 11.41
C ALA A 334 -10.75 -0.18 10.35
N ALA A 335 -10.41 -0.49 9.09
CA ALA A 335 -11.36 -0.71 8.00
C ALA A 335 -12.25 -1.93 8.26
N LEU A 336 -11.66 -3.06 8.69
CA LEU A 336 -12.40 -4.26 9.11
C LEU A 336 -13.39 -3.94 10.23
N ASN A 337 -12.95 -3.24 11.28
CA ASN A 337 -13.84 -2.87 12.38
C ASN A 337 -14.94 -1.87 11.97
N TYR A 338 -14.67 -0.99 11.01
CA TYR A 338 -15.71 -0.12 10.46
C TYR A 338 -16.83 -0.93 9.80
N ILE A 339 -16.48 -2.00 9.07
CA ILE A 339 -17.45 -2.94 8.51
C ILE A 339 -18.19 -3.70 9.63
N GLU A 340 -17.48 -4.25 10.62
CA GLU A 340 -18.10 -4.92 11.78
C GLU A 340 -19.16 -4.05 12.47
N MET A 341 -18.83 -2.77 12.68
CA MET A 341 -19.73 -1.77 13.27
C MET A 341 -20.92 -1.44 12.36
N SER A 342 -20.71 -1.37 11.05
CA SER A 342 -21.77 -1.06 10.06
C SER A 342 -22.76 -2.22 9.86
N LEU A 343 -22.30 -3.47 10.03
CA LEU A 343 -23.13 -4.67 10.04
C LEU A 343 -23.87 -4.88 11.38
N GLY A 344 -23.55 -4.10 12.41
CA GLY A 344 -24.11 -4.28 13.75
C GLY A 344 -23.70 -5.58 14.44
N LEU A 345 -22.58 -6.20 14.04
CA LEU A 345 -22.11 -7.46 14.62
C LEU A 345 -21.96 -7.33 16.14
N GLN A 346 -22.61 -8.23 16.88
CA GLN A 346 -22.73 -8.10 18.34
C GLN A 346 -21.36 -8.06 19.02
N GLY A 347 -21.23 -7.22 20.06
CA GLY A 347 -20.00 -7.10 20.85
C GLY A 347 -18.87 -6.29 20.19
N SER A 348 -19.04 -5.87 18.93
CA SER A 348 -18.09 -5.00 18.24
C SER A 348 -17.86 -3.69 19.01
N LYS A 349 -16.60 -3.41 19.32
CA LYS A 349 -16.19 -2.15 19.94
C LYS A 349 -15.78 -1.20 18.82
N ARG A 350 -16.20 0.06 18.88
CA ARG A 350 -15.74 1.07 17.90
C ARG A 350 -14.22 1.24 17.99
N TRP A 351 -13.56 1.18 16.84
CA TRP A 351 -12.13 1.42 16.65
C TRP A 351 -11.65 2.64 17.43
N LYS A 352 -10.49 2.50 18.09
CA LYS A 352 -9.73 3.61 18.70
C LYS A 352 -8.25 3.38 18.47
N ALA A 353 -7.53 4.38 17.97
CA ALA A 353 -6.11 4.25 17.64
C ALA A 353 -5.25 3.88 18.85
N ASN A 354 -5.55 4.40 20.05
CA ASN A 354 -4.87 4.02 21.30
C ASN A 354 -5.23 2.62 21.83
N LYS A 355 -6.09 1.87 21.13
CA LYS A 355 -6.43 0.48 21.39
C LYS A 355 -6.07 -0.44 20.22
N ALA A 356 -5.29 0.02 19.24
CA ALA A 356 -4.91 -0.74 18.04
C ALA A 356 -4.41 -2.16 18.36
N THR A 357 -3.53 -2.28 19.35
CA THR A 357 -3.00 -3.54 19.88
C THR A 357 -4.09 -4.50 20.39
N ALA A 358 -5.15 -4.00 21.01
CA ALA A 358 -6.25 -4.82 21.50
C ALA A 358 -7.18 -5.30 20.36
N PHE A 359 -7.41 -4.45 19.36
CA PHE A 359 -8.14 -4.84 18.14
C PHE A 359 -7.37 -5.90 17.35
N ARG A 360 -6.05 -5.75 17.20
CA ARG A 360 -5.16 -6.74 16.60
C ARG A 360 -5.17 -8.07 17.35
N ASN A 361 -5.08 -8.05 18.67
CA ASN A 361 -5.20 -9.26 19.49
C ASN A 361 -6.54 -9.98 19.28
N SER A 362 -7.65 -9.23 19.23
CA SER A 362 -8.98 -9.80 18.97
C SER A 362 -9.05 -10.42 17.57
N LEU A 363 -8.59 -9.71 16.55
CA LEU A 363 -8.51 -10.19 15.17
C LEU A 363 -7.70 -11.50 15.07
N LEU A 364 -6.50 -11.51 15.67
CA LEU A 364 -5.62 -12.68 15.68
C LEU A 364 -6.27 -13.87 16.42
N GLN A 365 -6.85 -13.62 17.60
CA GLN A 365 -7.58 -14.63 18.36
C GLN A 365 -8.76 -15.21 17.55
N HIS A 366 -9.55 -14.36 16.87
CA HIS A 366 -10.71 -14.82 16.10
C HIS A 366 -10.29 -15.74 14.94
N LEU A 367 -9.21 -15.40 14.22
CA LEU A 367 -8.71 -16.23 13.12
C LEU A 367 -8.08 -17.54 13.63
N LEU A 368 -7.28 -17.49 14.70
CA LEU A 368 -6.66 -18.69 15.29
C LEU A 368 -7.68 -19.66 15.89
N VAL A 369 -8.65 -19.17 16.66
CA VAL A 369 -9.67 -20.04 17.26
C VAL A 369 -10.52 -20.70 16.17
N TYR A 370 -10.90 -19.95 15.14
CA TYR A 370 -11.65 -20.51 14.00
C TYR A 370 -10.83 -21.55 13.22
N HIS A 371 -9.56 -21.28 12.95
CA HIS A 371 -8.64 -22.25 12.33
C HIS A 371 -8.59 -23.57 13.09
N LEU A 372 -8.38 -23.52 14.41
CA LEU A 372 -8.25 -24.69 15.27
C LEU A 372 -9.57 -25.47 15.41
N VAL A 373 -10.71 -24.78 15.42
CA VAL A 373 -12.03 -25.41 15.40
C VAL A 373 -12.29 -26.07 14.05
N ALA A 374 -11.98 -25.39 12.94
CA ALA A 374 -12.16 -25.91 11.59
C ALA A 374 -11.28 -27.14 11.31
N LYS A 375 -10.01 -27.10 11.72
CA LYS A 375 -9.05 -28.20 11.58
C LYS A 375 -9.45 -29.47 12.35
N LYS A 376 -10.31 -29.36 13.36
CA LYS A 376 -10.87 -30.50 14.11
C LYS A 376 -12.12 -31.10 13.47
N LYS A 377 -12.69 -30.47 12.44
CA LYS A 377 -13.83 -31.03 11.70
C LYS A 377 -13.34 -32.01 10.64
N THR A 378 -14.07 -33.11 10.49
CA THR A 378 -13.83 -34.12 9.45
C THR A 378 -14.46 -33.75 8.12
N SER A 379 -15.54 -32.97 8.16
CA SER A 379 -16.28 -32.54 6.98
C SER A 379 -15.51 -31.51 6.15
N LYS A 380 -15.68 -31.57 4.83
CA LYS A 380 -15.09 -30.61 3.88
C LYS A 380 -15.95 -29.36 3.74
N TYR A 381 -15.36 -28.30 3.20
CA TYR A 381 -16.02 -27.01 2.96
C TYR A 381 -17.44 -27.13 2.36
N PHE A 382 -17.56 -27.84 1.23
CA PHE A 382 -18.84 -28.00 0.51
C PHE A 382 -19.88 -28.86 1.24
N GLU A 383 -19.53 -29.54 2.33
CA GLU A 383 -20.51 -30.22 3.20
C GLU A 383 -21.17 -29.23 4.17
N TRP A 384 -20.48 -28.13 4.50
CA TRP A 384 -21.01 -27.10 5.38
C TRP A 384 -21.88 -26.06 4.67
N VAL A 385 -21.60 -25.82 3.38
CA VAL A 385 -22.26 -24.78 2.58
C VAL A 385 -23.09 -25.35 1.43
N GLU A 386 -23.94 -24.52 0.87
CA GLU A 386 -24.63 -24.75 -0.41
C GLU A 386 -24.73 -23.43 -1.20
N PRO A 387 -24.92 -23.44 -2.52
CA PRO A 387 -25.14 -22.22 -3.30
C PRO A 387 -26.38 -21.43 -2.83
N CYS A 388 -26.32 -20.11 -2.91
CA CYS A 388 -27.46 -19.22 -2.67
C CYS A 388 -28.58 -19.47 -3.71
N SER A 389 -29.82 -19.12 -3.34
CA SER A 389 -31.02 -19.43 -4.14
C SER A 389 -30.99 -18.80 -5.53
N SER A 390 -30.33 -17.64 -5.67
CA SER A 390 -30.12 -16.92 -6.93
C SER A 390 -29.39 -17.70 -8.01
N ASP A 391 -28.55 -18.66 -7.64
CA ASP A 391 -27.57 -19.27 -8.54
C ASP A 391 -27.95 -20.68 -9.02
N LYS A 392 -29.11 -21.20 -8.59
CA LYS A 392 -29.68 -22.49 -9.03
C LYS A 392 -30.04 -22.56 -10.52
N HIS A 393 -29.89 -21.48 -11.27
CA HIS A 393 -30.04 -21.47 -12.73
C HIS A 393 -28.69 -21.62 -13.48
N GLN A 394 -27.57 -21.84 -12.80
CA GLN A 394 -26.24 -22.04 -13.43
C GLN A 394 -25.86 -23.52 -13.66
N ASP A 395 -26.78 -24.47 -13.46
CA ASP A 395 -26.59 -25.94 -13.49
C ASP A 395 -26.16 -26.57 -14.84
N THR A 396 -25.58 -25.79 -15.77
CA THR A 396 -24.99 -26.28 -17.03
C THR A 396 -23.47 -26.04 -17.13
N VAL A 397 -22.85 -25.35 -16.17
CA VAL A 397 -21.38 -25.26 -16.10
C VAL A 397 -20.86 -26.44 -15.26
N PRO A 398 -19.97 -27.30 -15.78
CA PRO A 398 -19.45 -28.44 -15.02
C PRO A 398 -18.73 -27.99 -13.75
N PRO A 399 -18.87 -28.70 -12.61
CA PRO A 399 -18.18 -28.35 -11.35
C PRO A 399 -16.64 -28.43 -11.46
N ASP A 400 -16.13 -29.10 -12.49
CA ASP A 400 -14.71 -29.25 -12.79
C ASP A 400 -14.15 -28.12 -13.71
N ALA A 401 -14.99 -27.17 -14.13
CA ALA A 401 -14.53 -25.97 -14.83
C ALA A 401 -13.73 -25.08 -13.85
N GLU A 402 -12.41 -25.25 -13.85
CA GLU A 402 -11.47 -24.63 -12.91
C GLU A 402 -11.66 -23.11 -12.80
N ILE A 403 -12.11 -22.65 -11.62
CA ILE A 403 -11.78 -21.45 -10.78
C ILE A 403 -11.42 -20.08 -11.45
N GLY A 404 -11.05 -20.00 -12.72
CA GLY A 404 -10.70 -18.77 -13.43
C GLY A 404 -11.91 -17.93 -13.87
N THR A 405 -11.87 -16.63 -13.56
CA THR A 405 -12.74 -15.57 -14.12
C THR A 405 -14.23 -15.59 -13.74
N GLY A 406 -14.61 -16.34 -12.71
CA GLY A 406 -15.95 -16.29 -12.12
C GLY A 406 -15.99 -15.55 -10.78
N TRP A 407 -17.18 -15.06 -10.40
CA TRP A 407 -17.50 -14.65 -9.02
C TRP A 407 -17.57 -15.90 -8.11
N ASN A 408 -16.45 -16.58 -7.97
CA ASN A 408 -16.30 -17.78 -7.15
C ASN A 408 -15.67 -17.40 -5.81
N ASP A 409 -16.40 -16.57 -5.06
CA ASP A 409 -16.03 -16.15 -3.72
C ASP A 409 -17.00 -16.73 -2.67
N PHE A 410 -16.77 -16.44 -1.40
CA PHE A 410 -17.63 -16.95 -0.33
C PHE A 410 -19.06 -16.36 -0.35
N ASN A 411 -19.33 -15.27 -1.09
CA ASN A 411 -20.63 -14.59 -1.13
C ASN A 411 -21.70 -15.36 -1.96
N VAL A 412 -21.32 -16.36 -2.77
CA VAL A 412 -22.28 -17.25 -3.45
C VAL A 412 -22.78 -18.39 -2.55
N HIS A 413 -22.19 -18.57 -1.37
CA HIS A 413 -22.45 -19.72 -0.51
C HIS A 413 -23.19 -19.34 0.76
N ARG A 414 -24.25 -20.09 1.10
CA ARG A 414 -24.93 -20.01 2.39
C ARG A 414 -24.58 -21.21 3.27
N LEU A 415 -24.65 -21.04 4.59
CA LEU A 415 -24.48 -22.15 5.52
C LEU A 415 -25.70 -23.07 5.47
N ARG A 416 -25.51 -24.39 5.42
CA ARG A 416 -26.66 -25.32 5.51
C ARG A 416 -27.25 -25.28 6.92
N LYS A 417 -28.58 -25.37 7.02
CA LYS A 417 -29.34 -25.25 8.28
C LYS A 417 -28.85 -26.15 9.42
N ASN A 418 -28.42 -27.37 9.09
CA ASN A 418 -27.89 -28.36 10.03
C ASN A 418 -26.38 -28.65 9.78
N SER A 419 -25.63 -27.72 9.18
CA SER A 419 -24.19 -27.90 9.00
C SER A 419 -23.45 -27.88 10.33
N ASP A 420 -22.38 -28.67 10.42
CA ASP A 420 -21.45 -28.62 11.54
C ASP A 420 -20.40 -27.49 11.37
N HIS A 421 -20.70 -26.46 10.55
CA HIS A 421 -19.75 -25.43 10.12
C HIS A 421 -18.94 -24.85 11.30
N PRO A 422 -17.61 -24.66 11.17
CA PRO A 422 -16.74 -24.25 12.27
C PRO A 422 -17.19 -22.99 13.01
N ILE A 423 -17.90 -22.07 12.34
CA ILE A 423 -18.40 -20.83 12.95
C ILE A 423 -19.34 -21.06 14.13
N PHE A 424 -20.13 -22.15 14.14
CA PHE A 424 -21.09 -22.43 15.22
C PHE A 424 -20.43 -22.90 16.51
N ALA A 425 -19.26 -23.55 16.40
CA ALA A 425 -18.45 -23.97 17.53
C ALA A 425 -17.40 -22.91 17.95
N CYS A 426 -17.31 -21.79 17.22
CA CYS A 426 -16.39 -20.70 17.53
C CYS A 426 -17.00 -19.81 18.63
N PRO A 427 -16.34 -19.63 19.79
CA PRO A 427 -16.87 -18.87 20.94
C PRO A 427 -16.88 -17.34 20.73
N LEU A 428 -17.04 -16.89 19.48
CA LEU A 428 -17.02 -15.48 19.06
C LEU A 428 -18.36 -14.77 19.30
N LYS A 429 -19.42 -15.51 19.64
CA LYS A 429 -20.68 -14.91 20.06
C LYS A 429 -20.49 -14.28 21.46
N PRO A 430 -20.61 -12.95 21.63
CA PRO A 430 -21.03 -12.45 22.93
C PRO A 430 -22.38 -13.09 23.29
N ALA A 431 -22.68 -13.22 24.58
CA ALA A 431 -23.95 -13.81 25.01
C ALA A 431 -25.13 -13.06 24.33
N PRO A 432 -26.12 -13.79 23.80
CA PRO A 432 -27.19 -13.18 23.00
C PRO A 432 -27.95 -12.15 23.83
N VAL A 433 -27.76 -10.88 23.50
CA VAL A 433 -28.64 -9.82 24.00
C VAL A 433 -29.99 -10.07 23.34
N LYS A 434 -31.01 -10.38 24.15
CA LYS A 434 -32.38 -10.45 23.65
C LYS A 434 -32.69 -9.09 23.00
N ARG A 435 -32.87 -9.08 21.67
CA ARG A 435 -33.56 -8.00 20.99
C ARG A 435 -35.01 -8.09 21.49
N GLU A 436 -35.32 -7.34 22.55
CA GLU A 436 -36.71 -6.97 22.81
C GLU A 436 -37.16 -6.18 21.59
N VAL A 437 -37.96 -6.84 20.75
CA VAL A 437 -38.71 -6.16 19.71
C VAL A 437 -39.64 -5.22 20.45
N ILE A 438 -39.29 -3.94 20.45
CA ILE A 438 -40.22 -2.89 20.85
C ILE A 438 -41.26 -2.86 19.73
N GLU A 439 -42.30 -3.67 19.88
CA GLU A 439 -43.55 -3.46 19.15
C GLU A 439 -44.00 -2.04 19.49
N ILE A 440 -43.90 -1.14 18.52
CA ILE A 440 -44.47 0.20 18.62
C ILE A 440 -45.98 0.02 18.49
N LEU A 441 -46.60 -0.39 19.60
CA LEU A 441 -48.04 -0.36 19.75
C LEU A 441 -48.50 1.10 19.71
N ASP A 442 -49.46 1.32 18.82
CA ASP A 442 -50.05 2.60 18.48
C ASP A 442 -50.55 3.32 19.75
N SER A 443 -50.00 4.50 20.06
CA SER A 443 -50.24 5.19 21.34
C SER A 443 -51.05 6.47 21.18
N SER A 444 -52.35 6.34 21.47
CA SER A 444 -53.23 7.46 21.80
C SER A 444 -52.71 8.25 23.03
N PRO A 445 -53.05 9.56 23.16
CA PRO A 445 -52.35 10.46 24.07
C PRO A 445 -52.71 10.25 25.55
N ILE A 446 -51.70 9.96 26.38
CA ILE A 446 -51.84 9.84 27.84
C ILE A 446 -51.61 11.20 28.52
N ARG A 447 -52.48 11.52 29.50
CA ARG A 447 -52.43 12.75 30.32
C ARG A 447 -51.26 12.73 31.32
N PRO A 448 -50.70 13.90 31.70
CA PRO A 448 -49.65 13.98 32.71
C PRO A 448 -50.21 13.74 34.12
N THR A 449 -49.57 12.85 34.88
CA THR A 449 -49.76 12.71 36.33
C THR A 449 -48.54 13.21 37.11
N THR A 450 -48.77 13.65 38.34
CA THR A 450 -47.83 14.37 39.21
C THR A 450 -46.64 13.54 39.71
N PRO A 451 -45.46 14.16 39.95
CA PRO A 451 -44.31 13.48 40.55
C PRO A 451 -44.43 13.37 42.08
N PRO A 452 -43.90 12.31 42.72
CA PRO A 452 -43.89 12.15 44.16
C PRO A 452 -42.81 13.02 44.85
N ARG A 453 -43.12 13.51 46.05
CA ARG A 453 -42.18 14.25 46.92
C ARG A 453 -41.26 13.31 47.70
N GLY A 454 -39.98 13.67 47.79
CA GLY A 454 -39.27 13.62 49.07
C GLY A 454 -37.87 12.98 49.08
N MET A 455 -36.83 13.81 49.25
CA MET A 455 -36.04 13.79 50.49
C MET A 455 -35.14 15.05 50.64
N LYS A 456 -34.84 15.37 51.90
CA LYS A 456 -33.99 16.47 52.41
C LYS A 456 -32.51 16.02 52.37
N ARG A 457 -31.45 16.84 52.52
CA ARG A 457 -31.16 18.29 52.61
C ARG A 457 -29.63 18.41 52.40
N GLY A 458 -29.12 19.51 51.84
CA GLY A 458 -27.67 19.71 51.67
C GLY A 458 -27.34 21.11 51.18
N THR A 459 -27.44 22.10 52.07
CA THR A 459 -27.27 23.53 51.76
C THR A 459 -25.82 23.94 51.59
N LYS A 460 -25.53 24.75 50.56
CA LYS A 460 -24.61 25.89 50.63
C LYS A 460 -24.93 26.94 49.56
N ASP A 461 -25.05 28.17 50.03
CA ASP A 461 -25.35 29.44 49.34
C ASP A 461 -24.16 29.92 48.48
N ALA A 462 -24.23 30.86 47.52
CA ALA A 462 -25.34 31.49 46.77
C ALA A 462 -24.76 32.08 45.43
N PRO A 463 -25.16 33.25 44.91
CA PRO A 463 -26.07 33.35 43.77
C PRO A 463 -25.42 33.86 42.47
N PHE A 464 -26.04 33.59 41.32
CA PHE A 464 -25.82 34.37 40.09
C PHE A 464 -27.13 34.74 39.40
N LEU A 465 -27.19 35.97 38.90
CA LEU A 465 -28.39 36.63 38.39
C LEU A 465 -28.79 36.14 36.98
N LEU A 466 -30.10 35.97 36.80
CA LEU A 466 -30.75 35.85 35.49
C LEU A 466 -30.79 37.22 34.80
N LEU A 467 -30.26 37.30 33.58
CA LEU A 467 -30.72 38.25 32.56
C LEU A 467 -30.77 37.55 31.20
N THR A 468 -31.98 37.34 30.68
CA THR A 468 -32.25 36.90 29.32
C THR A 468 -32.23 38.10 28.36
N PRO A 469 -31.59 38.01 27.18
CA PRO A 469 -31.75 39.00 26.13
C PRO A 469 -33.04 38.74 25.32
N PRO A 470 -33.75 39.79 24.86
CA PRO A 470 -35.02 39.66 24.16
C PRO A 470 -34.88 39.29 22.68
N SER A 471 -35.97 38.76 22.12
CA SER A 471 -36.16 38.42 20.71
C SER A 471 -36.17 39.66 19.81
N ALA A 472 -35.34 39.66 18.76
CA ALA A 472 -35.23 40.76 17.80
C ALA A 472 -35.98 40.49 16.49
N GLY A 473 -36.85 41.44 16.14
CA GLY A 473 -37.79 41.44 15.02
C GLY A 473 -37.27 41.03 13.63
N ARG A 474 -38.14 40.29 12.94
CA ARG A 474 -38.05 39.90 11.53
C ARG A 474 -38.34 41.12 10.62
N VAL A 475 -37.31 41.82 10.15
CA VAL A 475 -37.45 42.97 9.24
C VAL A 475 -37.57 42.52 7.78
N LYS A 476 -38.53 43.10 7.04
CA LYS A 476 -38.85 42.77 5.64
C LYS A 476 -37.78 43.29 4.69
N LYS A 477 -37.43 42.51 3.66
CA LYS A 477 -36.66 42.98 2.50
C LYS A 477 -37.56 43.82 1.58
N GLN A 478 -37.04 44.95 1.09
CA GLN A 478 -37.56 45.66 -0.08
C GLN A 478 -36.40 45.92 -1.08
N PRO A 479 -36.70 46.23 -2.36
CA PRO A 479 -35.81 45.90 -3.48
C PRO A 479 -34.69 46.92 -3.75
N ARG A 480 -33.66 46.45 -4.46
CA ARG A 480 -32.57 47.28 -5.02
C ARG A 480 -33.12 48.29 -6.02
N ALA A 481 -32.80 49.57 -5.83
CA ALA A 481 -32.83 50.58 -6.88
C ALA A 481 -31.48 50.63 -7.63
N THR A 482 -31.53 50.95 -8.92
CA THR A 482 -30.37 50.96 -9.82
C THR A 482 -29.82 52.39 -9.97
N ILE A 483 -28.64 52.66 -9.40
CA ILE A 483 -27.83 53.88 -9.60
C ILE A 483 -26.37 53.38 -9.56
N GLY A 484 -25.42 53.82 -10.39
CA GLY A 484 -25.37 54.86 -11.40
C GLY A 484 -23.90 55.28 -11.47
N LYS A 485 -23.24 55.21 -12.64
CA LYS A 485 -21.79 55.39 -12.73
C LYS A 485 -21.40 56.83 -12.37
N SER A 486 -20.59 57.00 -11.33
CA SER A 486 -20.01 58.29 -10.92
C SER A 486 -18.49 58.19 -10.87
N ASN A 487 -17.81 59.11 -11.54
CA ASN A 487 -16.34 59.17 -11.56
C ASN A 487 -15.81 59.62 -10.19
N VAL A 488 -14.87 58.87 -9.63
CA VAL A 488 -14.12 59.26 -8.43
C VAL A 488 -12.72 59.72 -8.86
N PRO A 489 -12.23 60.92 -8.45
CA PRO A 489 -10.88 61.36 -8.76
C PRO A 489 -9.83 60.52 -8.02
N GLN A 490 -8.68 60.24 -8.64
CA GLN A 490 -7.58 59.58 -7.95
C GLN A 490 -7.00 60.46 -6.83
N PRO A 491 -6.68 59.90 -5.65
CA PRO A 491 -6.04 60.65 -4.57
C PRO A 491 -4.55 60.91 -4.90
N ARG A 492 -4.11 62.16 -4.69
CA ARG A 492 -2.68 62.52 -4.79
C ARG A 492 -1.87 61.78 -3.72
N VAL A 493 -0.68 61.32 -4.10
CA VAL A 493 0.31 60.74 -3.18
C VAL A 493 0.83 61.83 -2.24
N LEU A 494 0.51 61.75 -0.96
CA LEU A 494 1.13 62.55 0.10
C LEU A 494 2.47 61.91 0.50
N SER A 495 3.49 62.73 0.75
CA SER A 495 4.82 62.25 1.14
C SER A 495 4.83 61.64 2.55
N LEU A 496 5.75 60.71 2.78
CA LEU A 496 6.02 60.09 4.08
C LEU A 496 6.46 61.14 5.12
N ALA A 497 5.53 61.63 5.92
CA ALA A 497 5.82 62.54 7.03
C ALA A 497 6.53 61.76 8.17
N SER A 498 7.86 61.90 8.21
CA SER A 498 8.69 61.49 9.35
C SER A 498 8.24 62.25 10.60
N GLY A 499 7.86 61.51 11.64
CA GLY A 499 7.37 62.05 12.89
C GLY A 499 7.07 60.93 13.88
N PRO A 500 7.22 61.17 15.19
CA PRO A 500 7.24 60.12 16.21
C PRO A 500 5.99 59.23 16.18
N LEU A 501 6.16 57.96 16.58
CA LEU A 501 5.05 57.06 16.79
C LEU A 501 4.16 57.54 17.92
N ARG A 502 2.85 57.56 17.68
CA ARG A 502 1.81 57.88 18.66
C ARG A 502 0.56 57.07 18.35
N VAL A 503 -0.12 56.62 19.40
CA VAL A 503 -1.48 56.07 19.27
C VAL A 503 -2.36 57.12 18.59
N GLY A 504 -3.18 56.67 17.65
CA GLY A 504 -4.00 57.54 16.79
C GLY A 504 -3.33 57.98 15.48
N LYS A 505 -2.04 57.69 15.23
CA LYS A 505 -1.42 57.93 13.91
C LYS A 505 -2.11 57.06 12.85
N VAL A 506 -2.61 57.72 11.79
CA VAL A 506 -3.38 57.11 10.70
C VAL A 506 -2.51 57.00 9.45
N PHE A 507 -2.66 55.90 8.72
CA PHE A 507 -1.97 55.59 7.49
C PHE A 507 -2.97 55.15 6.41
N ASN A 508 -2.66 55.46 5.15
CA ASN A 508 -3.47 55.10 3.99
C ASN A 508 -3.39 53.60 3.61
N THR A 509 -2.38 52.88 4.13
CA THR A 509 -2.19 51.45 3.90
C THR A 509 -1.54 50.79 5.12
N PHE A 510 -1.82 49.50 5.32
CA PHE A 510 -1.17 48.69 6.35
C PHE A 510 0.36 48.69 6.20
N GLN A 511 0.85 48.64 4.96
CA GLN A 511 2.27 48.61 4.62
C GLN A 511 2.98 49.89 5.08
N VAL A 512 2.39 51.07 4.84
CA VAL A 512 2.95 52.35 5.29
C VAL A 512 2.89 52.49 6.82
N ALA A 513 1.84 51.96 7.47
CA ALA A 513 1.77 51.90 8.94
C ALA A 513 2.93 51.08 9.53
N VAL A 514 3.09 49.85 9.04
CA VAL A 514 4.14 48.91 9.47
C VAL A 514 5.53 49.47 9.21
N GLN A 515 5.79 50.05 8.03
CA GLN A 515 7.09 50.63 7.70
C GLN A 515 7.42 51.85 8.58
N SER A 516 6.42 52.67 8.90
CA SER A 516 6.59 53.84 9.78
C SER A 516 6.89 53.44 11.21
N ILE A 517 6.35 52.31 11.68
CA ILE A 517 6.69 51.73 12.99
C ILE A 517 8.16 51.31 13.01
N PHE A 518 8.59 50.47 12.07
CA PHE A 518 9.98 50.00 12.03
C PHE A 518 11.00 51.13 11.90
N THR A 519 10.71 52.16 11.09
CA THR A 519 11.62 53.30 10.91
C THR A 519 11.85 54.08 12.21
N ALA A 520 10.83 54.16 13.08
CA ALA A 520 10.97 54.78 14.39
C ALA A 520 11.74 53.89 15.38
N ARG A 521 11.46 52.58 15.42
CA ARG A 521 12.19 51.63 16.28
C ARG A 521 13.66 51.50 15.94
N GLU A 522 14.02 51.49 14.66
CA GLU A 522 15.44 51.46 14.25
C GLU A 522 16.17 52.76 14.67
N ALA A 523 15.48 53.91 14.71
CA ALA A 523 16.02 55.16 15.25
C ALA A 523 16.17 55.15 16.79
N GLU A 524 15.40 54.31 17.48
CA GLU A 524 15.51 54.03 18.94
C GLU A 524 16.60 52.98 19.26
N GLY A 525 17.22 52.36 18.25
CA GLY A 525 18.37 51.44 18.39
C GLY A 525 18.03 49.95 18.34
N TYR A 526 16.78 49.57 18.10
CA TYR A 526 16.36 48.17 17.94
C TYR A 526 16.85 47.58 16.58
N LYS A 527 17.21 46.28 16.51
CA LYS A 527 17.92 45.65 15.37
C LYS A 527 17.15 44.48 14.72
N SER A 528 16.63 44.70 13.51
CA SER A 528 15.65 43.82 12.84
C SER A 528 16.17 42.46 12.30
N CYS A 529 15.38 41.38 12.41
CA CYS A 529 15.74 40.05 11.87
C CYS A 529 14.52 39.13 11.62
N GLY A 530 14.18 38.86 10.35
CA GLY A 530 12.82 38.41 9.97
C GLY A 530 12.53 36.91 9.84
N ALA A 531 11.23 36.59 9.92
CA ALA A 531 10.60 35.34 9.47
C ALA A 531 9.79 35.54 8.16
N THR A 532 9.34 34.45 7.54
CA THR A 532 8.55 34.46 6.29
C THR A 532 7.04 34.64 6.56
N PRO A 533 6.33 35.51 5.82
CA PRO A 533 4.86 35.59 5.87
C PRO A 533 4.21 34.30 5.35
N ARG A 534 3.00 34.00 5.85
CA ARG A 534 2.11 33.00 5.26
C ARG A 534 1.32 33.69 4.14
N ARG A 535 1.44 33.21 2.90
CA ARG A 535 0.80 33.85 1.74
C ARG A 535 -0.30 32.99 1.11
N ARG A 536 -1.45 33.59 0.84
CA ARG A 536 -2.17 33.42 -0.44
C ARG A 536 -1.86 34.69 -1.25
N GLY A 537 -1.17 34.56 -2.39
CA GLY A 537 -1.02 35.60 -3.44
C GLY A 537 -0.07 36.81 -3.21
N GLY A 538 0.73 37.15 -4.24
CA GLY A 538 1.10 38.53 -4.64
C GLY A 538 2.22 39.30 -3.90
N ASP A 539 3.49 39.09 -4.31
CA ASP A 539 4.73 39.92 -4.27
C ASP A 539 5.26 40.71 -3.05
N ALA A 540 6.58 40.67 -2.87
CA ALA A 540 7.29 40.81 -1.58
C ALA A 540 8.02 42.16 -1.38
N LEU A 541 8.27 42.52 -0.10
CA LEU A 541 9.50 43.12 0.49
C LEU A 541 9.25 43.45 2.00
N GLY A 542 10.26 43.34 2.88
CA GLY A 542 10.13 43.46 4.37
C GLY A 542 9.50 42.21 5.07
N ARG A 543 9.80 41.76 6.31
CA ARG A 543 10.81 42.01 7.39
C ARG A 543 10.44 42.98 8.55
N VAL A 544 11.05 42.72 9.74
CA VAL A 544 10.41 42.86 11.08
C VAL A 544 11.38 43.08 12.27
N ASP A 545 10.92 43.82 13.29
CA ASP A 545 11.55 44.25 14.57
C ASP A 545 11.30 43.27 15.78
N PRO A 546 12.18 43.14 16.82
CA PRO A 546 13.01 41.94 16.81
C PRO A 546 13.59 41.52 18.18
N THR A 547 12.82 41.48 19.28
CA THR A 547 13.31 40.89 20.57
C THR A 547 13.41 39.35 20.53
N ASN A 548 13.82 38.87 19.35
CA ASN A 548 14.15 37.56 18.80
C ASN A 548 13.14 36.46 19.04
N TRP A 549 12.16 36.40 18.15
CA TRP A 549 11.25 35.26 18.00
C TRP A 549 11.96 33.98 17.52
N ARG A 550 12.62 33.30 18.46
CA ARG A 550 12.59 31.84 18.58
C ARG A 550 12.72 31.38 20.04
N ASN A 551 11.58 31.04 20.65
CA ASN A 551 11.41 29.68 21.14
C ASN A 551 10.31 29.00 20.29
N GLY A 552 10.40 27.67 20.08
CA GLY A 552 9.87 27.04 18.88
C GLY A 552 8.35 27.06 18.69
N LYS A 553 7.92 27.27 17.43
CA LYS A 553 6.61 26.98 16.78
C LYS A 553 5.28 27.44 17.42
N SER A 554 5.19 27.73 18.71
CA SER A 554 3.96 28.22 19.37
C SER A 554 4.18 28.93 20.71
N GLY A 555 5.43 29.18 21.12
CA GLY A 555 5.71 29.89 22.38
C GLY A 555 5.34 31.37 22.28
N ARG A 556 4.24 31.79 22.94
CA ARG A 556 4.07 33.19 23.34
C ARG A 556 5.25 33.52 24.27
N THR A 557 6.04 34.54 23.95
CA THR A 557 7.27 34.86 24.70
C THR A 557 7.01 35.48 26.08
N GLY A 558 5.75 35.61 26.51
CA GLY A 558 5.38 36.35 27.72
C GLY A 558 5.58 37.86 27.62
N CYS A 559 6.17 38.35 26.52
CA CYS A 559 6.47 39.76 26.30
C CYS A 559 5.20 40.61 26.33
N ASN A 560 5.20 41.64 27.19
CA ASN A 560 4.12 42.61 27.26
C ASN A 560 4.15 43.57 26.06
N ALA A 561 5.35 43.94 25.58
CA ALA A 561 5.48 44.89 24.49
C ALA A 561 4.80 44.43 23.18
N ARG A 562 3.99 45.32 22.58
CA ARG A 562 3.19 45.11 21.37
C ARG A 562 2.71 46.42 20.75
N ASP A 563 2.80 46.50 19.43
CA ASP A 563 2.12 47.52 18.63
C ASP A 563 0.85 46.90 18.00
N ILE A 564 -0.32 47.51 18.19
CA ILE A 564 -1.58 47.07 17.58
C ILE A 564 -2.02 48.09 16.52
N ILE A 565 -2.22 47.59 15.30
CA ILE A 565 -2.76 48.36 14.16
C ILE A 565 -4.14 47.80 13.84
N SER A 566 -5.16 48.66 13.80
CA SER A 566 -6.53 48.29 13.40
C SER A 566 -6.92 48.97 12.09
N GLU A 567 -7.63 48.24 11.24
CA GLU A 567 -8.34 48.79 10.10
C GLU A 567 -9.59 49.56 10.57
N GLU A 568 -9.80 50.75 10.00
CA GLU A 568 -10.93 51.61 10.33
C GLU A 568 -12.11 51.32 9.39
N PHE A 569 -13.21 50.80 9.96
CA PHE A 569 -14.28 50.04 9.29
C PHE A 569 -15.03 50.75 8.14
N LEU A 570 -14.75 52.03 7.88
CA LEU A 570 -15.43 52.86 6.89
C LEU A 570 -14.49 53.67 5.97
N GLY A 571 -13.16 53.56 6.14
CA GLY A 571 -12.20 54.44 5.44
C GLY A 571 -11.08 53.75 4.66
N GLY A 572 -10.81 52.45 4.89
CA GLY A 572 -9.59 51.79 4.40
C GLY A 572 -8.29 52.33 5.03
N SER A 573 -8.43 53.22 6.02
CA SER A 573 -7.36 53.76 6.85
C SER A 573 -6.93 52.76 7.92
N TRP A 574 -5.64 52.77 8.24
CA TRP A 574 -5.03 51.94 9.26
C TRP A 574 -4.53 52.83 10.39
N ARG A 575 -5.00 52.58 11.61
CA ARG A 575 -4.68 53.39 12.80
C ARG A 575 -3.93 52.55 13.82
N ILE A 576 -2.85 53.10 14.39
CA ILE A 576 -2.22 52.49 15.57
C ILE A 576 -3.12 52.75 16.78
N THR A 577 -3.59 51.70 17.44
CA THR A 577 -4.50 51.78 18.60
C THR A 577 -3.82 51.50 19.93
N VAL A 578 -2.72 50.73 19.92
CA VAL A 578 -1.91 50.46 21.12
C VAL A 578 -0.43 50.49 20.73
N ILE A 579 0.37 51.10 21.60
CA ILE A 579 1.83 51.06 21.62
C ILE A 579 2.19 50.71 23.06
N GLU A 580 2.70 49.51 23.29
CA GLU A 580 3.21 49.05 24.59
C GLU A 580 4.68 48.69 24.39
N ASP A 581 5.60 49.40 25.04
CA ASP A 581 7.04 49.33 24.78
C ASP A 581 7.81 48.62 25.92
N GLU A 582 7.13 48.33 27.02
CA GLU A 582 7.72 47.71 28.20
C GLU A 582 7.94 46.21 27.97
N HIS A 583 9.17 45.84 27.63
CA HIS A 583 9.61 44.45 27.63
C HIS A 583 9.82 43.95 29.07
N ASN A 584 9.14 42.87 29.45
CA ASN A 584 9.33 42.19 30.74
C ASN A 584 10.46 41.15 30.72
N HIS A 585 11.36 41.22 29.75
CA HIS A 585 12.51 40.33 29.62
C HIS A 585 13.68 41.04 28.91
N ALA A 586 14.91 40.59 29.19
CA ALA A 586 16.11 41.05 28.49
C ALA A 586 16.09 40.67 26.99
N PRO A 587 16.91 41.32 26.14
CA PRO A 587 17.10 40.90 24.75
C PRO A 587 17.56 39.45 24.65
N SER A 588 16.83 38.63 23.90
CA SER A 588 17.09 37.19 23.73
C SER A 588 18.25 36.86 22.77
N ILE A 589 18.84 37.88 22.16
CA ILE A 589 20.20 37.88 21.63
C ILE A 589 20.99 38.82 22.53
N PRO A 590 21.99 38.33 23.29
CA PRO A 590 22.81 39.18 24.14
C PRO A 590 23.67 40.11 23.29
N GLU A 591 24.21 41.17 23.91
CA GLU A 591 25.15 42.08 23.25
C GLU A 591 26.36 41.29 22.70
N GLY A 592 26.72 41.55 21.43
CA GLY A 592 27.70 40.76 20.68
C GLY A 592 27.15 39.50 19.99
N GLY A 593 25.93 39.05 20.29
CA GLY A 593 25.31 37.88 19.66
C GLY A 593 24.94 38.12 18.19
N HIS A 594 25.12 37.10 17.34
CA HIS A 594 24.85 37.20 15.90
C HIS A 594 23.36 36.96 15.56
N ALA A 595 22.71 38.00 15.03
CA ALA A 595 21.36 37.91 14.50
C ALA A 595 21.29 37.03 13.23
N ARG A 596 20.16 36.34 13.06
CA ARG A 596 19.95 35.29 12.04
C ARG A 596 19.84 35.88 10.63
N ARG A 597 20.97 35.95 9.92
CA ARG A 597 21.02 36.40 8.52
C ARG A 597 20.23 35.45 7.60
N ALA A 598 19.61 36.01 6.57
CA ALA A 598 18.93 35.22 5.54
C ALA A 598 19.97 34.49 4.66
N PRO A 599 19.68 33.30 4.12
CA PRO A 599 20.57 32.65 3.16
C PRO A 599 20.73 33.50 1.90
N THR A 600 21.98 33.75 1.50
CA THR A 600 22.30 34.46 0.25
C THR A 600 21.87 33.64 -0.95
N ALA A 601 21.82 34.27 -2.13
CA ALA A 601 21.58 33.55 -3.39
C ALA A 601 22.62 32.44 -3.61
N ALA A 602 23.89 32.69 -3.25
CA ALA A 602 24.97 31.69 -3.33
C ALA A 602 24.72 30.48 -2.41
N HIS A 603 24.24 30.69 -1.17
CA HIS A 603 23.86 29.57 -0.29
C HIS A 603 22.70 28.75 -0.87
N GLN A 604 21.70 29.42 -1.46
CA GLN A 604 20.53 28.76 -2.04
C GLN A 604 20.94 27.91 -3.25
N ALA A 605 21.76 28.46 -4.16
CA ALA A 605 22.29 27.75 -5.32
C ALA A 605 23.12 26.51 -4.91
N LEU A 606 24.03 26.65 -3.94
CA LEU A 606 24.82 25.52 -3.46
C LEU A 606 23.94 24.41 -2.85
N VAL A 607 22.95 24.78 -2.02
CA VAL A 607 22.05 23.79 -1.41
C VAL A 607 21.10 23.17 -2.45
N ALA A 608 20.70 23.89 -3.49
CA ALA A 608 19.93 23.32 -4.59
C ALA A 608 20.69 22.18 -5.29
N ASN A 609 21.98 22.40 -5.62
CA ASN A 609 22.83 21.39 -6.26
C ASN A 609 22.97 20.11 -5.41
N PHE A 610 23.20 20.24 -4.10
CA PHE A 610 23.30 19.07 -3.21
C PHE A 610 21.96 18.45 -2.81
N ALA A 611 20.84 19.20 -2.86
CA ALA A 611 19.53 18.70 -2.45
C ALA A 611 18.98 17.60 -3.38
N GLN A 612 19.42 17.58 -4.64
CA GLN A 612 19.07 16.56 -5.63
C GLN A 612 19.76 15.21 -5.35
N SER A 613 20.95 15.23 -4.74
CA SER A 613 21.63 14.00 -4.33
C SER A 613 20.95 13.37 -3.10
N GLN A 614 20.69 12.06 -3.15
CA GLN A 614 20.13 11.32 -2.01
C GLN A 614 21.15 11.12 -0.89
N SER A 615 22.45 11.03 -1.21
CA SER A 615 23.52 10.70 -0.27
C SER A 615 24.02 11.88 0.58
N PHE A 616 23.73 13.12 0.18
CA PHE A 616 24.27 14.31 0.86
C PHE A 616 23.44 14.69 2.10
N GLY A 617 23.96 14.36 3.27
CA GLY A 617 23.37 14.67 4.57
C GLY A 617 23.56 16.13 4.99
N ARG A 618 22.68 16.60 5.91
CA ARG A 618 22.72 17.98 6.43
C ARG A 618 24.08 18.38 7.02
N ARG A 619 24.79 17.45 7.69
CA ARG A 619 26.12 17.72 8.26
C ARG A 619 27.17 17.97 7.16
N GLN A 620 27.11 17.24 6.05
CA GLN A 620 28.00 17.45 4.90
C GLN A 620 27.68 18.79 4.21
N MET A 621 26.40 19.12 3.99
CA MET A 621 26.02 20.45 3.47
C MET A 621 26.51 21.59 4.37
N GLN A 622 26.39 21.45 5.70
CA GLN A 622 26.91 22.45 6.66
C GLN A 622 28.43 22.61 6.52
N ALA A 623 29.19 21.50 6.43
CA ALA A 623 30.65 21.56 6.28
C ALA A 623 31.07 22.29 4.98
N VAL A 624 30.40 22.02 3.85
CA VAL A 624 30.68 22.73 2.58
C VAL A 624 30.29 24.21 2.67
N LEU A 625 29.13 24.53 3.26
CA LEU A 625 28.69 25.92 3.46
C LEU A 625 29.61 26.71 4.39
N ASP A 626 30.05 26.12 5.51
CA ASP A 626 30.94 26.78 6.46
C ASP A 626 32.35 26.98 5.87
N HIS A 627 32.80 26.09 4.98
CA HIS A 627 34.05 26.22 4.25
C HIS A 627 33.99 27.29 3.16
N GLN A 628 32.91 27.35 2.36
CA GLN A 628 32.76 28.32 1.28
C GLN A 628 32.32 29.72 1.75
N PHE A 629 31.60 29.81 2.87
CA PHE A 629 31.01 31.06 3.38
C PHE A 629 31.31 31.30 4.87
N PRO A 630 32.60 31.33 5.28
CA PRO A 630 32.99 31.36 6.70
C PRO A 630 32.44 32.56 7.48
N GLY A 631 32.22 33.70 6.81
CA GLY A 631 31.64 34.92 7.40
C GLY A 631 30.11 34.98 7.46
N ASN A 632 29.39 33.93 7.02
CA ASN A 632 27.92 33.91 6.99
C ASN A 632 27.34 32.53 7.27
N LYS A 633 27.84 31.86 8.33
CA LYS A 633 27.42 30.52 8.75
C LYS A 633 25.90 30.42 8.89
N LEU A 634 25.31 29.42 8.24
CA LEU A 634 23.88 29.15 8.34
C LEU A 634 23.57 28.23 9.51
N GLU A 635 22.38 28.37 10.09
CA GLU A 635 21.87 27.35 11.00
C GLU A 635 21.55 26.05 10.27
N PRO A 636 21.73 24.88 10.92
CA PRO A 636 21.27 23.60 10.38
C PRO A 636 19.79 23.59 9.97
N ARG A 637 18.93 24.38 10.64
CA ARG A 637 17.51 24.50 10.27
C ARG A 637 17.27 25.33 9.02
N GLN A 638 18.13 26.31 8.70
CA GLN A 638 18.05 27.03 7.42
C GLN A 638 18.43 26.09 6.27
N ILE A 639 19.49 25.29 6.44
CA ILE A 639 19.87 24.24 5.47
C ILE A 639 18.70 23.27 5.26
N SER A 640 18.17 22.66 6.33
CA SER A 640 17.01 21.74 6.21
C SER A 640 15.82 22.36 5.47
N ASN A 641 15.46 23.62 5.77
CA ASN A 641 14.37 24.30 5.08
C ASN A 641 14.64 24.47 3.58
N MET A 642 15.88 24.83 3.18
CA MET A 642 16.26 24.97 1.76
C MET A 642 16.31 23.61 1.06
N THR A 643 16.89 22.57 1.68
CA THR A 643 16.90 21.21 1.12
C THR A 643 15.47 20.71 0.89
N SER A 644 14.55 20.90 1.84
CA SER A 644 13.14 20.53 1.68
C SER A 644 12.42 21.35 0.60
N LYS A 645 12.73 22.65 0.48
CA LYS A 645 12.20 23.51 -0.59
C LYS A 645 12.62 22.96 -1.97
N HIS A 646 13.91 22.78 -2.21
CA HIS A 646 14.42 22.34 -3.51
C HIS A 646 14.06 20.89 -3.85
N ARG A 647 13.99 19.98 -2.87
CA ARG A 647 13.45 18.63 -3.12
C ARG A 647 11.97 18.63 -3.52
N ARG A 648 11.18 19.58 -3.02
CA ARG A 648 9.77 19.76 -3.44
C ARG A 648 9.68 20.39 -4.83
N GLU A 649 10.51 21.38 -5.13
CA GLU A 649 10.58 22.02 -6.46
C GLU A 649 11.01 21.02 -7.54
N ALA A 650 12.02 20.18 -7.27
CA ALA A 650 12.42 19.11 -8.17
C ALA A 650 11.30 18.08 -8.40
N LYS A 651 10.54 17.71 -7.36
CA LYS A 651 9.35 16.84 -7.51
C LYS A 651 8.26 17.46 -8.38
N LEU A 652 8.00 18.76 -8.21
CA LEU A 652 7.02 19.48 -9.03
C LEU A 652 7.48 19.58 -10.49
N ALA A 653 8.76 19.89 -10.75
CA ALA A 653 9.30 19.92 -12.11
C ALA A 653 9.24 18.54 -12.81
N ILE A 654 9.51 17.46 -12.08
CA ILE A 654 9.35 16.09 -12.59
C ILE A 654 7.87 15.80 -12.93
N GLN A 655 6.94 16.25 -12.09
CA GLN A 655 5.50 16.14 -12.33
C GLN A 655 5.01 16.98 -13.53
N GLU A 656 5.54 18.19 -13.71
CA GLU A 656 5.26 19.07 -14.86
C GLU A 656 5.78 18.49 -16.18
N LEU A 657 6.88 17.74 -16.17
CA LEU A 657 7.42 17.02 -17.32
C LEU A 657 6.65 15.72 -17.67
N GLY A 658 5.47 15.50 -17.07
CA GLY A 658 4.68 14.27 -17.25
C GLY A 658 5.28 13.05 -16.55
N GLY A 659 6.36 13.21 -15.79
CA GLY A 659 6.97 12.18 -14.96
C GLY A 659 6.19 11.95 -13.68
N ASP A 660 4.97 11.41 -13.77
CA ASP A 660 4.29 10.94 -12.58
C ASP A 660 4.99 9.69 -12.03
N PHE A 661 5.85 9.89 -11.03
CA PHE A 661 6.53 8.81 -10.33
C PHE A 661 5.52 7.85 -9.66
N ALA A 662 4.32 8.32 -9.30
CA ALA A 662 3.26 7.43 -8.80
C ALA A 662 2.70 6.55 -9.93
N ALA A 663 2.47 7.08 -11.14
CA ALA A 663 2.12 6.27 -12.32
C ALA A 663 3.23 5.30 -12.73
N ILE A 664 4.51 5.69 -12.67
CA ILE A 664 5.65 4.80 -12.94
C ILE A 664 5.73 3.69 -11.88
N SER A 665 5.62 4.03 -10.59
CA SER A 665 5.56 3.02 -9.51
C SER A 665 4.34 2.12 -9.64
N ALA A 666 3.15 2.66 -9.93
CA ALA A 666 1.94 1.88 -10.14
C ALA A 666 2.08 0.93 -11.33
N ARG A 667 2.69 1.38 -12.44
CA ARG A 667 2.95 0.54 -13.62
C ARG A 667 4.00 -0.54 -13.35
N LEU A 668 5.03 -0.25 -12.54
CA LEU A 668 6.00 -1.25 -12.08
C LEU A 668 5.39 -2.26 -11.11
N GLU A 669 4.46 -1.82 -10.24
CA GLU A 669 3.70 -2.71 -9.36
C GLU A 669 2.71 -3.59 -10.14
N GLU A 670 2.04 -3.03 -11.15
CA GLU A 670 1.16 -3.73 -12.09
C GLU A 670 1.93 -4.80 -12.89
N LEU A 671 3.08 -4.45 -13.47
CA LEU A 671 4.00 -5.40 -14.11
C LEU A 671 4.48 -6.47 -13.13
N GLY A 672 4.79 -6.09 -11.89
CA GLY A 672 5.16 -7.02 -10.82
C GLY A 672 4.00 -7.97 -10.44
N LYS A 673 2.75 -7.50 -10.45
CA LYS A 673 1.55 -8.34 -10.26
C LYS A 673 1.39 -9.29 -11.45
N MET A 674 1.47 -8.79 -12.68
CA MET A 674 1.39 -9.59 -13.92
C MET A 674 2.42 -10.73 -13.92
N ILE A 675 3.70 -10.42 -13.66
CA ILE A 675 4.78 -11.43 -13.60
C ILE A 675 4.50 -12.49 -12.53
N ARG A 676 4.03 -12.10 -11.33
CA ARG A 676 3.65 -13.06 -10.28
C ARG A 676 2.48 -13.95 -10.70
N THR A 677 1.47 -13.39 -11.37
CA THR A 677 0.34 -14.17 -11.91
C THR A 677 0.81 -15.13 -12.99
N THR A 678 1.61 -14.68 -13.96
CA THR A 678 2.20 -15.53 -15.02
C THR A 678 3.03 -16.66 -14.42
N TYR A 679 3.91 -16.36 -13.45
CA TYR A 679 4.73 -17.39 -12.78
C TYR A 679 3.86 -18.41 -12.04
N ARG A 680 2.80 -17.97 -11.36
CA ARG A 680 1.84 -18.85 -10.68
C ARG A 680 1.05 -19.72 -11.66
N GLN A 681 0.67 -19.19 -12.82
CA GLN A 681 0.04 -19.96 -13.90
C GLN A 681 1.01 -20.97 -14.53
N MET A 682 2.30 -20.64 -14.65
CA MET A 682 3.34 -21.58 -15.08
C MET A 682 3.58 -22.69 -14.04
N GLU A 683 3.58 -22.38 -12.74
CA GLU A 683 3.66 -23.39 -11.68
C GLU A 683 2.47 -24.35 -11.69
N LEU A 684 1.25 -23.85 -11.96
CA LEU A 684 0.07 -24.69 -12.14
C LEU A 684 0.21 -25.57 -13.40
N ALA A 685 0.56 -24.97 -14.55
CA ALA A 685 0.77 -25.70 -15.80
C ALA A 685 1.81 -26.83 -15.68
N ALA A 686 2.86 -26.65 -14.87
CA ALA A 686 3.89 -27.66 -14.63
C ALA A 686 3.40 -28.92 -13.86
N VAL A 687 2.19 -28.90 -13.29
CA VAL A 687 1.59 -30.05 -12.58
C VAL A 687 0.75 -30.93 -13.53
N TYR A 688 0.33 -30.43 -14.69
CA TYR A 688 -0.48 -31.20 -15.64
C TYR A 688 0.43 -32.09 -16.51
N LYS A 689 0.33 -33.41 -16.30
CA LYS A 689 0.84 -34.40 -17.24
C LYS A 689 -0.14 -34.46 -18.42
N ALA A 690 0.11 -33.65 -19.45
CA ALA A 690 -0.63 -33.75 -20.71
C ALA A 690 -0.30 -35.09 -21.40
N GLU A 691 -1.19 -36.08 -21.27
CA GLU A 691 -1.17 -37.26 -22.13
C GLU A 691 -1.79 -36.84 -23.47
N ALA A 692 -0.96 -36.82 -24.51
CA ALA A 692 -1.42 -36.54 -25.86
C ALA A 692 -2.38 -37.66 -26.29
N LEU A 693 -3.63 -37.29 -26.57
CA LEU A 693 -4.59 -38.18 -27.21
C LEU A 693 -4.07 -38.60 -28.60
N GLN A 694 -4.51 -39.77 -29.06
CA GLN A 694 -4.00 -40.42 -30.27
C GLN A 694 -3.96 -39.50 -31.49
N LEU A 695 -2.95 -39.71 -32.34
CA LEU A 695 -2.97 -39.21 -33.72
C LEU A 695 -4.22 -39.73 -34.45
N PRO A 696 -4.92 -38.90 -35.23
CA PRO A 696 -6.06 -39.34 -36.04
C PRO A 696 -5.70 -40.52 -36.95
N ASP A 697 -6.65 -41.43 -37.17
CA ASP A 697 -6.43 -42.65 -37.96
C ASP A 697 -5.88 -42.31 -39.36
N GLY A 698 -4.77 -42.97 -39.72
CA GLY A 698 -4.05 -42.77 -40.97
C GLY A 698 -2.87 -41.78 -40.89
N MET A 699 -2.79 -40.92 -39.86
CA MET A 699 -1.65 -40.04 -39.65
C MET A 699 -0.52 -40.75 -38.89
N ARG A 700 0.72 -40.67 -39.39
CA ARG A 700 1.87 -41.35 -38.77
C ARG A 700 2.60 -40.44 -37.79
N GLU A 701 2.72 -39.15 -38.12
CA GLU A 701 3.35 -38.14 -37.28
C GLU A 701 2.55 -36.81 -37.31
N TRP A 702 2.69 -35.97 -36.27
CA TRP A 702 2.03 -34.67 -36.22
C TRP A 702 2.48 -33.69 -37.32
N SER A 703 3.64 -33.95 -37.92
CA SER A 703 4.14 -33.29 -39.14
C SER A 703 3.20 -33.50 -40.33
N ASP A 704 2.66 -34.71 -40.50
CA ASP A 704 1.76 -35.06 -41.61
C ASP A 704 0.46 -34.26 -41.50
N TYR A 705 -0.09 -34.15 -40.28
CA TYR A 705 -1.27 -33.36 -39.97
C TYR A 705 -1.05 -31.86 -40.21
N ALA A 706 0.13 -31.33 -39.88
CA ALA A 706 0.47 -29.93 -40.11
C ALA A 706 0.61 -29.60 -41.61
N VAL A 707 1.21 -30.50 -42.41
CA VAL A 707 1.35 -30.34 -43.86
C VAL A 707 -0.01 -30.47 -44.58
N ALA A 708 -0.90 -31.34 -44.10
CA ALA A 708 -2.24 -31.50 -44.66
C ALA A 708 -3.14 -30.25 -44.52
N ARG A 709 -2.78 -29.28 -43.66
CA ARG A 709 -3.57 -28.07 -43.37
C ARG A 709 -3.23 -26.83 -44.20
N ASP A 710 -2.20 -26.85 -45.04
CA ASP A 710 -1.63 -25.63 -45.66
C ASP A 710 -2.10 -25.37 -47.12
N HIS A 711 -3.32 -25.82 -47.46
CA HIS A 711 -3.98 -25.53 -48.74
C HIS A 711 -5.33 -24.82 -48.55
N VAL A 712 -5.56 -23.82 -49.42
CA VAL A 712 -6.50 -22.72 -49.22
C VAL A 712 -7.89 -23.02 -49.79
N GLU A 713 -8.91 -22.72 -48.97
CA GLU A 713 -10.33 -22.53 -49.28
C GLU A 713 -11.12 -23.63 -50.00
N LEU A 714 -12.06 -24.23 -49.26
CA LEU A 714 -13.51 -24.12 -49.54
C LEU A 714 -14.28 -24.29 -48.23
N GLY A 715 -15.42 -23.61 -48.08
CA GLY A 715 -16.23 -23.69 -46.87
C GLY A 715 -16.85 -25.08 -46.68
N TRP A 716 -16.76 -25.63 -45.47
CA TRP A 716 -17.35 -26.92 -45.10
C TRP A 716 -18.55 -26.71 -44.16
N GLU A 717 -19.68 -27.33 -44.50
CA GLU A 717 -20.77 -27.58 -43.55
C GLU A 717 -20.49 -28.92 -42.86
N TRP A 718 -20.70 -28.97 -41.54
CA TRP A 718 -20.46 -30.17 -40.74
C TRP A 718 -21.67 -31.11 -40.85
N GLU A 719 -21.50 -32.29 -41.44
CA GLU A 719 -22.48 -33.38 -41.35
C GLU A 719 -22.20 -34.27 -40.13
N GLY A 720 -23.24 -34.62 -39.37
CA GLY A 720 -23.18 -35.70 -38.38
C GLY A 720 -22.46 -35.40 -37.06
N ASP A 721 -22.92 -34.42 -36.30
CA ASP A 721 -22.61 -34.19 -34.87
C ASP A 721 -21.13 -34.03 -34.44
N GLU A 722 -20.15 -34.05 -35.36
CA GLU A 722 -18.70 -33.94 -35.07
C GLU A 722 -18.30 -32.67 -34.30
N SER A 723 -19.10 -31.59 -34.41
CA SER A 723 -18.94 -30.37 -33.59
C SER A 723 -19.09 -30.59 -32.07
N THR A 724 -19.55 -31.78 -31.65
CA THR A 724 -19.71 -32.17 -30.24
C THR A 724 -18.64 -33.13 -29.72
N SER A 725 -17.90 -33.83 -30.60
CA SER A 725 -16.87 -34.80 -30.20
C SER A 725 -15.48 -34.16 -30.01
N GLU A 726 -15.12 -33.13 -30.78
CA GLU A 726 -13.81 -32.45 -30.67
C GLU A 726 -13.88 -31.02 -30.08
N ARG A 727 -14.45 -30.89 -28.87
CA ARG A 727 -14.28 -29.65 -28.08
C ARG A 727 -12.91 -29.62 -27.39
N ASN A 728 -11.91 -29.12 -28.11
CA ASN A 728 -10.62 -28.76 -27.52
C ASN A 728 -10.73 -27.38 -26.83
N THR A 729 -10.71 -27.33 -25.50
CA THR A 729 -11.18 -26.18 -24.69
C THR A 729 -10.07 -25.23 -24.19
N PHE A 730 -8.99 -25.04 -24.95
CA PHE A 730 -7.92 -24.13 -24.55
C PHE A 730 -8.22 -22.66 -24.86
N THR A 731 -8.78 -21.94 -23.88
CA THR A 731 -8.82 -20.46 -23.82
C THR A 731 -7.43 -19.79 -23.78
N ASN A 732 -6.36 -20.58 -23.72
CA ASN A 732 -5.00 -20.11 -23.57
C ASN A 732 -4.36 -19.61 -24.88
N ASP A 733 -4.96 -19.86 -26.05
CA ASP A 733 -4.38 -19.48 -27.35
C ASP A 733 -4.05 -17.99 -27.45
N ARG A 734 -4.88 -17.08 -26.94
CA ARG A 734 -4.57 -15.64 -26.98
C ARG A 734 -3.36 -15.26 -26.11
N GLN A 735 -3.14 -15.93 -24.98
CA GLN A 735 -2.00 -15.69 -24.10
C GLN A 735 -0.75 -16.46 -24.55
N TYR A 736 -0.90 -17.65 -25.11
CA TYR A 736 0.16 -18.44 -25.72
C TYR A 736 0.68 -17.77 -27.00
N ILE A 737 -0.21 -17.33 -27.89
CA ILE A 737 0.15 -16.52 -29.07
C ILE A 737 0.77 -15.20 -28.63
N GLY A 738 0.22 -14.50 -27.62
CA GLY A 738 0.83 -13.29 -27.06
C GLY A 738 2.24 -13.53 -26.52
N THR A 739 2.46 -14.64 -25.80
CA THR A 739 3.77 -15.03 -25.24
C THR A 739 4.74 -15.46 -26.33
N GLN A 740 4.30 -16.25 -27.31
CA GLN A 740 5.10 -16.63 -28.48
C GLN A 740 5.44 -15.41 -29.35
N PHE A 741 4.54 -14.45 -29.49
CA PHE A 741 4.77 -13.20 -30.23
C PHE A 741 5.78 -12.32 -29.50
N LEU A 742 5.69 -12.18 -28.17
CA LEU A 742 6.66 -11.48 -27.33
C LEU A 742 8.03 -12.15 -27.33
N LEU A 743 8.09 -13.49 -27.24
CA LEU A 743 9.32 -14.27 -27.34
C LEU A 743 9.95 -14.12 -28.74
N ARG A 744 9.17 -14.21 -29.81
CA ARG A 744 9.64 -13.93 -31.19
C ARG A 744 10.16 -12.49 -31.32
N LEU A 745 9.48 -11.49 -30.78
CA LEU A 745 9.94 -10.08 -30.76
C LEU A 745 11.24 -9.88 -29.97
N HIS A 746 11.48 -10.70 -28.95
CA HIS A 746 12.71 -10.66 -28.17
C HIS A 746 13.86 -11.41 -28.86
N SER A 747 13.56 -12.48 -29.61
CA SER A 747 14.53 -13.26 -30.39
C SER A 747 14.87 -12.62 -31.75
N SER A 748 13.94 -11.92 -32.41
CA SER A 748 14.13 -11.34 -33.75
C SER A 748 14.92 -10.03 -33.77
N LYS A 749 15.18 -9.42 -32.61
CA LYS A 749 16.13 -8.29 -32.47
C LYS A 749 17.60 -8.69 -32.64
N GLY A 750 17.86 -9.95 -33.01
CA GLY A 750 19.19 -10.53 -33.22
C GLY A 750 19.77 -10.49 -34.64
N SER A 751 19.09 -9.94 -35.66
CA SER A 751 19.75 -9.64 -36.95
C SER A 751 18.96 -8.67 -37.86
N CYS A 752 19.39 -7.42 -37.91
CA CYS A 752 19.33 -6.56 -39.11
C CYS A 752 20.56 -5.67 -39.09
N GLY A 753 21.47 -5.88 -40.05
CA GLY A 753 22.72 -5.12 -40.16
C GLY A 753 22.52 -3.73 -40.78
N ASP A 754 23.44 -2.82 -40.45
CA ASP A 754 23.44 -1.43 -40.90
C ASP A 754 23.54 -1.26 -42.42
N HIS A 755 22.70 -0.39 -42.98
CA HIS A 755 23.03 0.44 -44.14
C HIS A 755 22.48 1.86 -43.91
N GLY A 756 23.36 2.80 -43.55
CA GLY A 756 23.00 4.21 -43.29
C GLY A 756 24.25 5.05 -43.03
N GLN A 757 24.70 5.79 -44.05
CA GLN A 757 25.98 6.52 -44.01
C GLN A 757 25.89 7.92 -43.40
N ALA A 758 26.98 8.26 -42.69
CA ALA A 758 27.70 9.54 -42.68
C ALA A 758 27.21 10.75 -41.84
N HIS A 759 28.24 11.52 -41.43
CA HIS A 759 28.26 12.80 -40.70
C HIS A 759 27.81 12.75 -39.22
N ASP A 760 28.58 13.25 -38.23
CA ASP A 760 29.65 14.28 -38.28
C ASP A 760 30.89 14.01 -37.40
N LYS A 761 31.93 14.82 -37.64
CA LYS A 761 33.24 14.79 -36.94
C LYS A 761 33.35 15.79 -35.79
N CYS A 762 34.04 15.34 -34.74
CA CYS A 762 35.01 16.08 -33.91
C CYS A 762 34.67 17.47 -33.32
N HIS A 763 34.81 17.58 -32.00
CA HIS A 763 35.89 18.41 -31.45
C HIS A 763 36.56 17.75 -30.22
N SER A 764 37.76 18.21 -29.89
CA SER A 764 38.80 17.45 -29.19
C SER A 764 39.31 18.09 -27.90
N ALA A 765 39.53 17.28 -26.85
CA ALA A 765 40.57 17.47 -25.81
C ALA A 765 40.71 16.11 -25.07
N SER A 766 41.83 15.39 -25.01
CA SER A 766 43.25 15.70 -24.73
C SER A 766 43.58 15.69 -23.22
N LEU A 767 44.68 14.98 -22.88
CA LEU A 767 45.29 14.73 -21.56
C LEU A 767 44.54 13.73 -20.64
N GLY A 768 45.19 12.70 -20.06
CA GLY A 768 46.56 12.24 -20.27
C GLY A 768 46.96 11.03 -19.40
N SER A 769 47.91 10.23 -19.92
CA SER A 769 48.90 9.37 -19.23
C SER A 769 48.52 8.63 -17.93
N GLN A 770 48.45 7.30 -17.98
CA GLN A 770 49.59 6.42 -17.61
C GLN A 770 49.28 4.94 -17.89
N ARG A 771 50.12 4.28 -18.69
CA ARG A 771 50.21 2.80 -18.76
C ARG A 771 51.55 2.35 -18.18
N LYS A 772 51.55 1.29 -17.36
CA LYS A 772 52.74 0.43 -17.19
C LYS A 772 52.57 -0.80 -18.07
N ALA A 773 53.65 -1.23 -18.70
CA ALA A 773 53.69 -2.36 -19.62
C ALA A 773 54.65 -3.44 -19.10
N VAL A 774 54.35 -4.71 -19.40
CA VAL A 774 55.32 -5.83 -19.39
C VAL A 774 55.01 -6.77 -20.57
N SER A 775 56.07 -7.16 -21.28
CA SER A 775 56.28 -8.25 -22.27
C SER A 775 55.10 -9.22 -22.54
N ALA A 776 54.66 -9.55 -23.77
CA ALA A 776 55.30 -9.76 -25.09
C ALA A 776 56.02 -11.11 -25.29
N ALA A 777 55.40 -11.99 -26.10
CA ALA A 777 55.96 -13.10 -26.89
C ALA A 777 54.88 -13.51 -27.94
N ARG A 778 55.01 -13.12 -29.22
CA ARG A 778 55.70 -13.79 -30.36
C ARG A 778 54.95 -15.00 -30.97
N LEU A 779 54.33 -14.81 -32.14
CA LEU A 779 54.51 -15.54 -33.44
C LEU A 779 53.41 -15.08 -34.45
N PRO A 780 53.53 -15.29 -35.78
CA PRO A 780 53.54 -14.15 -36.70
C PRO A 780 52.42 -14.08 -37.76
N GLU A 781 52.48 -12.98 -38.53
CA GLU A 781 51.71 -12.67 -39.75
C GLU A 781 51.86 -13.70 -40.88
N LEU A 782 50.83 -13.82 -41.73
CA LEU A 782 50.80 -13.64 -43.21
C LEU A 782 49.51 -14.31 -43.78
N VAL A 783 48.88 -13.89 -44.90
CA VAL A 783 48.68 -12.57 -45.54
C VAL A 783 47.58 -12.75 -46.63
N LEU A 784 46.77 -11.71 -46.86
CA LEU A 784 45.92 -11.40 -48.04
C LEU A 784 45.35 -12.55 -48.93
N ARG A 785 44.03 -12.50 -49.18
CA ARG A 785 43.52 -11.84 -50.40
C ARG A 785 42.02 -11.47 -50.29
N LEU A 786 41.71 -10.28 -50.82
CA LEU A 786 40.37 -9.85 -51.22
C LEU A 786 40.06 -10.43 -52.62
N ASP A 787 38.79 -10.67 -52.92
CA ASP A 787 38.05 -9.90 -53.93
C ASP A 787 36.56 -10.30 -53.97
N GLN A 788 35.72 -9.30 -54.26
CA GLN A 788 34.23 -9.28 -54.33
C GLN A 788 33.47 -9.35 -53.00
#